data_AF-A0A9E1IGK1-F1
#
_entry.id   AF-A0A9E1IGK1-F1
#
_cell.length_a   1.000
_cell.length_b   1.000
_cell.length_c   1.000
_cell.angle_alpha   90.00
_cell.angle_beta   90.00
_cell.angle_gamma   90.00
#
_symmetry.space_group_name_H-M   'P 1'
#
loop_
_entity.id
_entity.type
_entity.pdbx_description
1 polymer ?
#
loop_
_entity_poly.entity_id
_entity_poly.type
_entity_poly.pdbx_seq_one_letter_code
_entity_poly.pdbx_strand_id
1 'polypeptide(L)'
;MEKGLIKELGDPQVDVRLAAAKKLVSRGETISTRARRALETLLIDEDRQVRFVAVDFFTLRDCWQYNTYKRTIELLRDDDPKQRIEGAEWLEGITAPNMVSDRDEREIAFAIPALAACVSDEPSGVCLAALKAIRAAITEDDIRLAVPAVVKALGQKSKSVRKMAALVVRDLAMGKQSATLAAHLELIATLLEDGCDEVKMAIADGLTYYYAKCDDWDRVDDLLSHSDKDVRQEAVGTLKVGYDLDTQHIVSRAKRLLDDESADVRLVAARTLCEKARTPEDAFVAFPLVARRLPHQDDEQRLYAARTIHTALYNVLYPSRESTVEKRIDWTPFQAILPQMKQAMEDSSAKVKVSIGSSLCYYYLRNERPDDIIALLKSTKGDSRKKLLKSLEYDKYPQPNSLVGYLQQKDRSKLARRFRQAAKKKVKELSISGQSLDSVRLRALPSEIGLLVAVEHLDIGGNDLRELPSEIGRLKSLEVLVATRNHLTLLPPQFGQLVKLRTLYLYSNDLTELPAEFGLLRALQYLQITDNKLKALPESFGQLSQLQFLSLGGNQLRALPESFGQLQNLHECELKTNRLEGLPGSFGQLSQLRRLDLSNNNMTEIPPQVFELSNLESLSFGGNGLKELPRDIGKLRRLKTLYLRHNKLTRLPLELAGLPELEYIDVVQNKLRSLPLGLDKLEKLTWLDLEGNRLGLSKKQFHARHVAENLKFIYDKAQK
;
A
#
# COMPACT_ATOMS: atom_id res chain seq x y z
N MET A 1 -85.37 26.88 -32.85
CA MET A 1 -84.76 27.69 -31.77
C MET A 1 -83.25 27.47 -31.69
N GLU A 2 -82.75 26.24 -31.43
CA GLU A 2 -81.30 25.96 -31.39
C GLU A 2 -80.53 26.35 -32.66
N LYS A 3 -81.05 26.04 -33.86
CA LYS A 3 -80.42 26.49 -35.12
C LYS A 3 -80.29 28.01 -35.22
N GLY A 4 -81.18 28.77 -34.57
CA GLY A 4 -81.09 30.24 -34.48
C GLY A 4 -79.99 30.67 -33.51
N LEU A 5 -79.94 30.08 -32.32
CA LEU A 5 -78.88 30.34 -31.34
C LEU A 5 -77.48 29.97 -31.85
N ILE A 6 -77.34 28.86 -32.59
CA ILE A 6 -76.07 28.49 -33.24
C ILE A 6 -75.66 29.53 -34.30
N LYS A 7 -76.62 30.15 -34.99
CA LYS A 7 -76.33 31.22 -35.96
C LYS A 7 -75.89 32.50 -35.25
N GLU A 8 -76.52 32.83 -34.12
CA GLU A 8 -76.14 33.96 -33.25
C GLU A 8 -74.76 33.77 -32.58
N LEU A 9 -74.32 32.53 -32.32
CA LEU A 9 -72.95 32.25 -31.85
C LEU A 9 -71.85 32.65 -32.87
N GLY A 10 -72.20 32.74 -34.16
CA GLY A 10 -71.32 33.21 -35.22
C GLY A 10 -71.43 34.71 -35.54
N ASP A 11 -72.17 35.49 -34.74
CA ASP A 11 -72.36 36.92 -34.95
C ASP A 11 -71.09 37.73 -34.60
N PRO A 12 -70.69 38.74 -35.40
CA PRO A 12 -69.52 39.55 -35.09
C PRO A 12 -69.64 40.35 -33.76
N GLN A 13 -70.85 40.70 -33.31
CA GLN A 13 -71.03 41.40 -32.03
C GLN A 13 -70.89 40.46 -30.82
N VAL A 14 -70.01 40.81 -29.87
CA VAL A 14 -69.71 39.99 -28.67
C VAL A 14 -70.93 39.80 -27.76
N ASP A 15 -71.74 40.84 -27.57
CA ASP A 15 -72.90 40.78 -26.68
C ASP A 15 -73.98 39.83 -27.20
N VAL A 16 -74.14 39.74 -28.53
CA VAL A 16 -75.05 38.81 -29.20
C VAL A 16 -74.57 37.37 -29.00
N ARG A 17 -73.27 37.10 -29.21
CA ARG A 17 -72.65 35.79 -28.95
C ARG A 17 -72.80 35.37 -27.50
N LEU A 18 -72.59 36.28 -26.56
CA LEU A 18 -72.68 36.02 -25.13
C LEU A 18 -74.11 35.71 -24.70
N ALA A 19 -75.10 36.45 -25.20
CA ALA A 19 -76.51 36.19 -24.93
C ALA A 19 -76.96 34.83 -25.48
N ALA A 20 -76.49 34.46 -26.68
CA ALA A 20 -76.77 33.17 -27.29
C ALA A 20 -76.11 32.02 -26.51
N ALA A 21 -74.85 32.17 -26.10
CA ALA A 21 -74.13 31.20 -25.28
C ALA A 21 -74.84 30.97 -23.93
N LYS A 22 -75.22 32.04 -23.22
CA LYS A 22 -75.95 31.94 -21.95
C LYS A 22 -77.29 31.20 -22.09
N LYS A 23 -78.03 31.43 -23.18
CA LYS A 23 -79.30 30.73 -23.47
C LYS A 23 -79.12 29.25 -23.82
N LEU A 24 -77.99 28.87 -24.43
CA LEU A 24 -77.69 27.47 -24.72
C LEU A 24 -77.23 26.75 -23.45
N VAL A 25 -76.38 27.37 -22.63
CA VAL A 25 -75.89 26.73 -21.40
C VAL A 25 -76.99 26.63 -20.34
N SER A 26 -77.92 27.60 -20.24
CA SER A 26 -79.05 27.52 -19.30
C SER A 26 -80.04 26.38 -19.60
N ARG A 27 -79.92 25.72 -20.76
CA ARG A 27 -80.72 24.54 -21.13
C ARG A 27 -80.05 23.21 -20.76
N GLY A 28 -78.80 23.23 -20.31
CA GLY A 28 -78.08 22.05 -19.83
C GLY A 28 -78.05 20.89 -20.82
N GLU A 29 -78.30 19.68 -20.33
CA GLU A 29 -78.15 18.41 -21.06
C GLU A 29 -79.12 18.20 -22.24
N THR A 30 -80.04 19.13 -22.48
CA THR A 30 -81.07 18.99 -23.53
C THR A 30 -80.64 19.55 -24.89
N ILE A 31 -79.38 20.00 -25.06
CA ILE A 31 -78.91 20.58 -26.32
C ILE A 31 -78.35 19.55 -27.30
N SER A 32 -78.48 19.82 -28.60
CA SER A 32 -77.96 18.93 -29.64
C SER A 32 -76.41 18.92 -29.70
N THR A 33 -75.82 17.81 -30.17
CA THR A 33 -74.36 17.65 -30.33
C THR A 33 -73.73 18.74 -31.20
N ARG A 34 -74.51 19.27 -32.17
CA ARG A 34 -74.08 20.38 -33.04
C ARG A 34 -74.02 21.70 -32.29
N ALA A 35 -74.94 21.95 -31.33
CA ALA A 35 -74.87 23.11 -30.45
C ALA A 35 -73.68 23.01 -29.48
N ARG A 36 -73.41 21.81 -28.95
CA ARG A 36 -72.26 21.55 -28.08
C ARG A 36 -70.92 21.84 -28.77
N ARG A 37 -70.72 21.33 -30.00
CA ARG A 37 -69.51 21.65 -30.80
C ARG A 37 -69.36 23.15 -31.13
N ALA A 38 -70.45 23.86 -31.39
CA ALA A 38 -70.40 25.30 -31.69
C ALA A 38 -69.95 26.13 -30.46
N LEU A 39 -70.32 25.70 -29.24
CA LEU A 39 -69.82 26.28 -27.99
C LEU A 39 -68.33 25.96 -27.77
N GLU A 40 -67.89 24.75 -28.10
CA GLU A 40 -66.49 24.33 -28.00
C GLU A 40 -65.57 25.14 -28.92
N THR A 41 -66.00 25.46 -30.15
CA THR A 41 -65.18 26.28 -31.09
C THR A 41 -65.00 27.72 -30.59
N LEU A 42 -65.99 28.28 -29.90
CA LEU A 42 -65.91 29.61 -29.28
C LEU A 42 -64.89 29.70 -28.14
N LEU A 43 -64.57 28.57 -27.50
CA LEU A 43 -63.58 28.46 -26.42
C LEU A 43 -62.14 28.28 -26.93
N ILE A 44 -61.94 28.00 -28.22
CA ILE A 44 -60.65 27.61 -28.80
C ILE A 44 -60.01 28.74 -29.65
N ASP A 45 -60.74 29.80 -30.01
CA ASP A 45 -60.18 30.84 -30.90
C ASP A 45 -59.16 31.77 -30.21
N GLU A 46 -58.09 32.07 -30.94
CA GLU A 46 -56.71 32.20 -30.47
C GLU A 46 -56.30 33.59 -29.90
N ASP A 47 -57.24 34.52 -29.68
CA ASP A 47 -56.94 35.94 -29.37
C ASP A 47 -57.35 36.46 -27.96
N ARG A 48 -57.23 35.63 -26.92
CA ARG A 48 -57.02 36.04 -25.49
C ARG A 48 -57.90 37.17 -24.88
N GLN A 49 -59.15 37.36 -25.28
CA GLN A 49 -60.06 38.36 -24.67
C GLN A 49 -61.54 37.90 -24.55
N VAL A 50 -61.80 36.71 -24.01
CA VAL A 50 -63.10 36.45 -23.33
C VAL A 50 -62.85 36.04 -21.89
N ARG A 51 -62.88 37.07 -21.04
CA ARG A 51 -63.02 36.92 -19.59
C ARG A 51 -64.40 36.37 -19.25
N PHE A 52 -64.42 35.42 -18.32
CA PHE A 52 -65.55 35.04 -17.46
C PHE A 52 -66.94 35.00 -18.10
N VAL A 53 -67.38 33.78 -18.41
CA VAL A 53 -68.77 33.43 -18.14
C VAL A 53 -68.76 32.37 -17.06
N ALA A 54 -69.01 32.79 -15.82
CA ALA A 54 -69.43 31.89 -14.77
C ALA A 54 -70.71 31.19 -15.25
N VAL A 55 -70.61 29.90 -15.56
CA VAL A 55 -71.76 29.01 -15.72
C VAL A 55 -71.48 27.73 -14.96
N ASP A 56 -72.52 27.20 -14.32
CA ASP A 56 -72.48 26.21 -13.25
C ASP A 56 -71.66 24.93 -13.56
N PHE A 57 -70.97 24.47 -12.54
CA PHE A 57 -69.70 23.73 -12.55
C PHE A 57 -69.79 22.21 -12.90
N PHE A 58 -70.97 21.68 -13.25
CA PHE A 58 -71.17 20.22 -13.32
C PHE A 58 -71.11 19.58 -14.71
N THR A 59 -71.39 20.30 -15.81
CA THR A 59 -71.53 19.70 -17.16
C THR A 59 -70.35 19.92 -18.12
N LEU A 60 -69.28 20.60 -17.69
CA LEU A 60 -67.98 20.69 -18.39
C LEU A 60 -66.89 19.82 -17.74
N ARG A 61 -67.20 19.17 -16.60
CA ARG A 61 -66.29 18.35 -15.79
C ARG A 61 -65.69 17.17 -16.56
N ASP A 62 -66.46 16.52 -17.43
CA ASP A 62 -66.02 15.29 -18.12
C ASP A 62 -65.15 15.53 -19.38
N CYS A 63 -65.21 16.72 -19.99
CA CYS A 63 -64.32 17.07 -21.11
C CYS A 63 -63.00 17.74 -20.64
N TRP A 64 -62.94 18.20 -19.38
CA TRP A 64 -61.79 18.92 -18.82
C TRP A 64 -60.77 18.00 -18.13
N GLN A 65 -61.18 16.84 -17.59
CA GLN A 65 -60.30 15.97 -16.78
C GLN A 65 -59.31 15.10 -17.60
N TYR A 66 -59.66 14.60 -18.79
CA TYR A 66 -58.77 13.69 -19.56
C TYR A 66 -57.53 14.37 -20.20
N ASN A 67 -57.64 15.65 -20.60
CA ASN A 67 -56.51 16.39 -21.16
C ASN A 67 -55.58 16.99 -20.10
N THR A 68 -56.02 17.02 -18.84
CA THR A 68 -55.27 17.63 -17.73
C THR A 68 -54.20 16.69 -17.18
N TYR A 69 -54.55 15.43 -16.86
CA TYR A 69 -53.58 14.45 -16.34
C TYR A 69 -52.45 14.13 -17.31
N LYS A 70 -52.78 14.01 -18.61
CA LYS A 70 -51.76 13.78 -19.66
C LYS A 70 -50.74 14.93 -19.72
N ARG A 71 -51.22 16.17 -19.61
CA ARG A 71 -50.36 17.36 -19.58
C ARG A 71 -49.53 17.44 -18.31
N THR A 72 -50.09 17.07 -17.15
CA THR A 72 -49.33 17.04 -15.89
C THR A 72 -48.21 15.99 -15.91
N ILE A 73 -48.43 14.81 -16.50
CA ILE A 73 -47.39 13.79 -16.66
C ILE A 73 -46.30 14.23 -17.64
N GLU A 74 -46.66 14.95 -18.71
CA GLU A 74 -45.70 15.55 -19.65
C GLU A 74 -44.84 16.62 -18.94
N LEU A 75 -45.45 17.48 -18.11
CA LEU A 75 -44.74 18.49 -17.30
C LEU A 75 -43.79 17.87 -16.26
N LEU A 76 -44.18 16.77 -15.62
CA LEU A 76 -43.33 16.05 -14.65
C LEU A 76 -42.13 15.34 -15.29
N ARG A 77 -42.18 15.08 -16.60
CA ARG A 77 -41.10 14.43 -17.37
C ARG A 77 -40.27 15.42 -18.19
N ASP A 78 -40.56 16.72 -18.07
CA ASP A 78 -39.84 17.78 -18.78
C ASP A 78 -38.43 18.00 -18.20
N ASP A 79 -37.49 18.44 -19.02
CA ASP A 79 -36.11 18.72 -18.58
C ASP A 79 -36.03 20.04 -17.77
N ASP A 80 -36.98 20.99 -17.93
CA ASP A 80 -37.02 22.26 -17.18
C ASP A 80 -37.54 22.08 -15.74
N PRO A 81 -36.75 22.41 -14.70
CA PRO A 81 -37.18 22.32 -13.30
C PRO A 81 -38.41 23.17 -12.95
N LYS A 82 -38.65 24.30 -13.65
CA LYS A 82 -39.85 25.14 -13.37
C LYS A 82 -41.14 24.48 -13.85
N GLN A 83 -41.10 23.81 -14.99
CA GLN A 83 -42.23 23.03 -15.52
C GLN A 83 -42.54 21.83 -14.62
N ARG A 84 -41.49 21.18 -14.08
CA ARG A 84 -41.64 20.09 -13.10
C ARG A 84 -42.25 20.52 -11.77
N ILE A 85 -41.93 21.73 -11.29
CA ILE A 85 -42.58 22.32 -10.10
C ILE A 85 -44.06 22.58 -10.37
N GLU A 86 -44.37 23.19 -11.52
CA GLU A 86 -45.75 23.48 -11.91
C GLU A 86 -46.59 22.18 -12.04
N GLY A 87 -46.00 21.12 -12.60
CA GLY A 87 -46.64 19.80 -12.66
C GLY A 87 -46.89 19.17 -11.28
N ALA A 88 -45.95 19.31 -10.34
CA ALA A 88 -46.10 18.78 -8.98
C ALA A 88 -47.15 19.55 -8.15
N GLU A 89 -47.21 20.88 -8.28
CA GLU A 89 -48.19 21.73 -7.60
C GLU A 89 -49.62 21.52 -8.16
N TRP A 90 -49.75 21.27 -9.46
CA TRP A 90 -51.03 20.90 -10.07
C TRP A 90 -51.58 19.58 -9.52
N LEU A 91 -50.73 18.56 -9.38
CA LEU A 91 -51.12 17.27 -8.79
C LEU A 91 -51.53 17.43 -7.32
N GLU A 92 -50.80 18.24 -6.53
CA GLU A 92 -51.16 18.56 -5.14
C GLU A 92 -52.58 19.16 -5.05
N GLY A 93 -52.93 20.09 -5.95
CA GLY A 93 -54.25 20.71 -6.00
C GLY A 93 -55.40 19.77 -6.40
N ILE A 94 -55.14 18.72 -7.19
CA ILE A 94 -56.14 17.73 -7.63
C ILE A 94 -56.39 16.66 -6.53
N THR A 95 -55.37 16.31 -5.75
CA THR A 95 -55.43 15.27 -4.69
C THR A 95 -56.09 15.73 -3.38
N ALA A 96 -56.79 16.87 -3.36
CA ALA A 96 -57.49 17.35 -2.17
C ALA A 96 -58.70 16.44 -1.83
N PRO A 97 -59.02 16.21 -0.54
CA PRO A 97 -59.83 15.07 -0.08
C PRO A 97 -61.30 14.99 -0.55
N ASN A 98 -61.81 16.00 -1.25
CA ASN A 98 -63.22 16.10 -1.64
C ASN A 98 -63.46 15.99 -3.16
N MET A 99 -62.48 15.54 -3.96
CA MET A 99 -62.56 15.54 -5.43
C MET A 99 -62.23 14.23 -6.17
N VAL A 100 -61.90 13.13 -5.47
CA VAL A 100 -61.40 11.89 -6.09
C VAL A 100 -62.53 10.86 -6.28
N SER A 101 -62.70 10.33 -7.49
CA SER A 101 -63.54 9.15 -7.79
C SER A 101 -62.69 7.88 -7.95
N ASP A 102 -63.29 6.69 -7.90
CA ASP A 102 -62.59 5.40 -8.12
C ASP A 102 -61.81 5.32 -9.46
N ARG A 103 -62.15 6.17 -10.43
CA ARG A 103 -61.42 6.27 -11.71
C ARG A 103 -60.13 7.11 -11.59
N ASP A 104 -60.12 8.08 -10.68
CA ASP A 104 -58.98 8.98 -10.40
C ASP A 104 -57.86 8.27 -9.63
N GLU A 105 -58.19 7.31 -8.75
CA GLU A 105 -57.19 6.53 -7.99
C GLU A 105 -56.22 5.73 -8.89
N ARG A 106 -56.72 5.15 -9.98
CA ARG A 106 -55.88 4.39 -10.93
C ARG A 106 -54.94 5.30 -11.73
N GLU A 107 -55.36 6.52 -12.05
CA GLU A 107 -54.53 7.47 -12.80
C GLU A 107 -53.46 8.12 -11.91
N ILE A 108 -53.75 8.34 -10.62
CA ILE A 108 -52.79 8.81 -9.61
C ILE A 108 -51.66 7.78 -9.39
N ALA A 109 -51.98 6.48 -9.35
CA ALA A 109 -50.98 5.42 -9.21
C ALA A 109 -49.93 5.42 -10.35
N PHE A 110 -50.30 5.82 -11.58
CA PHE A 110 -49.38 5.94 -12.71
C PHE A 110 -48.38 7.11 -12.56
N ALA A 111 -48.66 8.11 -11.72
CA ALA A 111 -47.81 9.28 -11.52
C ALA A 111 -46.75 9.11 -10.41
N ILE A 112 -46.95 8.15 -9.49
CA ILE A 112 -46.07 7.88 -8.33
C ILE A 112 -44.60 7.63 -8.72
N PRO A 113 -44.28 6.85 -9.77
CA PRO A 113 -42.89 6.64 -10.18
C PRO A 113 -42.20 7.91 -10.70
N ALA A 114 -42.94 8.82 -11.35
CA ALA A 114 -42.39 10.09 -11.84
C ALA A 114 -42.11 11.06 -10.67
N LEU A 115 -42.97 11.08 -9.67
CA LEU A 115 -42.77 11.85 -8.44
C LEU A 115 -41.58 11.32 -7.63
N ALA A 116 -41.42 9.99 -7.52
CA ALA A 116 -40.29 9.37 -6.84
C ALA A 116 -38.95 9.69 -7.53
N ALA A 117 -38.92 9.80 -8.86
CA ALA A 117 -37.74 10.22 -9.62
C ALA A 117 -37.40 11.71 -9.40
N CYS A 118 -38.39 12.59 -9.24
CA CYS A 118 -38.14 14.00 -8.94
C CYS A 118 -37.49 14.21 -7.56
N VAL A 119 -37.70 13.30 -6.62
CA VAL A 119 -37.10 13.35 -5.27
C VAL A 119 -35.62 12.93 -5.28
N SER A 120 -35.16 12.19 -6.30
CA SER A 120 -33.82 11.61 -6.28
C SER A 120 -32.73 12.59 -6.66
N ASP A 121 -32.94 13.50 -7.61
CA ASP A 121 -31.84 14.26 -8.25
C ASP A 121 -32.13 15.75 -8.57
N GLU A 122 -33.20 16.36 -8.04
CA GLU A 122 -33.62 17.76 -8.33
C GLU A 122 -33.50 18.75 -7.13
N PRO A 123 -33.58 20.08 -7.33
CA PRO A 123 -33.49 21.09 -6.27
C PRO A 123 -34.51 20.94 -5.14
N SER A 124 -34.19 21.50 -3.96
CA SER A 124 -34.98 21.32 -2.72
C SER A 124 -36.44 21.77 -2.78
N GLY A 125 -36.78 22.70 -3.68
CA GLY A 125 -38.18 23.12 -3.91
C GLY A 125 -39.01 22.03 -4.59
N VAL A 126 -38.45 21.36 -5.60
CA VAL A 126 -39.08 20.26 -6.35
C VAL A 126 -39.30 19.05 -5.43
N CYS A 127 -38.30 18.71 -4.62
CA CYS A 127 -38.38 17.63 -3.64
C CYS A 127 -39.50 17.86 -2.61
N LEU A 128 -39.70 19.11 -2.16
CA LEU A 128 -40.70 19.42 -1.13
C LEU A 128 -42.14 19.31 -1.67
N ALA A 129 -42.40 19.80 -2.89
CA ALA A 129 -43.70 19.67 -3.55
C ALA A 129 -44.02 18.19 -3.84
N ALA A 130 -43.04 17.43 -4.36
CA ALA A 130 -43.20 16.00 -4.62
C ALA A 130 -43.52 15.20 -3.34
N LEU A 131 -42.85 15.49 -2.21
CA LEU A 131 -43.12 14.82 -0.93
C LEU A 131 -44.53 15.14 -0.37
N LYS A 132 -45.04 16.36 -0.59
CA LYS A 132 -46.41 16.73 -0.19
C LYS A 132 -47.46 16.01 -1.03
N ALA A 133 -47.27 15.94 -2.35
CA ALA A 133 -48.14 15.19 -3.25
C ALA A 133 -48.13 13.69 -2.94
N ILE A 134 -46.94 13.10 -2.70
CA ILE A 134 -46.81 11.70 -2.26
C ILE A 134 -47.57 11.46 -0.96
N ARG A 135 -47.50 12.38 0.00
CA ARG A 135 -48.23 12.27 1.29
C ARG A 135 -49.75 12.30 1.13
N ALA A 136 -50.27 13.06 0.17
CA ALA A 136 -51.71 13.18 -0.08
C ALA A 136 -52.30 11.98 -0.85
N ALA A 137 -51.47 11.24 -1.60
CA ALA A 137 -51.91 10.21 -2.56
C ALA A 137 -51.83 8.75 -2.05
N ILE A 138 -51.60 8.51 -0.75
CA ILE A 138 -51.21 7.18 -0.25
C ILE A 138 -52.41 6.21 -0.14
N THR A 139 -52.35 5.10 -0.89
CA THR A 139 -53.12 3.85 -0.63
C THR A 139 -52.19 2.75 -0.10
N GLU A 140 -52.74 1.64 0.42
CA GLU A 140 -51.98 0.56 1.09
C GLU A 140 -51.00 -0.18 0.13
N ASP A 141 -51.31 -0.27 -1.17
CA ASP A 141 -50.51 -1.02 -2.15
C ASP A 141 -49.35 -0.19 -2.77
N ASP A 142 -49.45 1.14 -2.79
CA ASP A 142 -48.47 2.03 -3.44
C ASP A 142 -47.21 2.32 -2.57
N ILE A 143 -47.23 1.87 -1.31
CA ILE A 143 -46.22 2.15 -0.28
C ILE A 143 -44.83 1.64 -0.66
N ARG A 144 -44.72 0.53 -1.39
CA ARG A 144 -43.41 -0.07 -1.73
C ARG A 144 -42.58 0.76 -2.71
N LEU A 145 -43.23 1.53 -3.58
CA LEU A 145 -42.55 2.30 -4.63
C LEU A 145 -41.99 3.64 -4.10
N ALA A 146 -42.57 4.20 -3.05
CA ALA A 146 -42.17 5.49 -2.48
C ALA A 146 -41.01 5.41 -1.46
N VAL A 147 -40.86 4.28 -0.75
CA VAL A 147 -39.91 4.12 0.36
C VAL A 147 -38.45 4.48 0.01
N PRO A 148 -37.86 4.01 -1.11
CA PRO A 148 -36.48 4.33 -1.44
C PRO A 148 -36.24 5.84 -1.67
N ALA A 149 -37.21 6.53 -2.28
CA ALA A 149 -37.14 7.97 -2.55
C ALA A 149 -37.26 8.78 -1.26
N VAL A 150 -38.16 8.41 -0.35
CA VAL A 150 -38.32 9.06 0.96
C VAL A 150 -37.06 8.89 1.82
N VAL A 151 -36.43 7.71 1.81
CA VAL A 151 -35.16 7.46 2.50
C VAL A 151 -34.02 8.32 1.93
N LYS A 152 -33.96 8.49 0.60
CA LYS A 152 -32.97 9.40 -0.03
C LYS A 152 -33.24 10.86 0.34
N ALA A 153 -34.51 11.27 0.43
CA ALA A 153 -34.91 12.63 0.83
C ALA A 153 -34.50 13.00 2.26
N LEU A 154 -34.48 12.03 3.18
CA LEU A 154 -33.97 12.22 4.54
C LEU A 154 -32.48 12.60 4.58
N GLY A 155 -31.71 12.24 3.54
CA GLY A 155 -30.29 12.62 3.39
C GLY A 155 -30.04 13.99 2.73
N GLN A 156 -31.08 14.76 2.39
CA GLN A 156 -30.94 16.06 1.72
C GLN A 156 -30.56 17.19 2.69
N LYS A 157 -29.78 18.18 2.22
CA LYS A 157 -29.31 19.31 3.07
C LYS A 157 -30.45 20.21 3.59
N SER A 158 -31.56 20.32 2.85
CA SER A 158 -32.68 21.21 3.22
C SER A 158 -33.46 20.71 4.44
N LYS A 159 -33.56 21.55 5.48
CA LYS A 159 -34.27 21.22 6.74
C LYS A 159 -35.76 20.99 6.54
N SER A 160 -36.40 21.73 5.63
CA SER A 160 -37.83 21.58 5.32
C SER A 160 -38.13 20.26 4.59
N VAL A 161 -37.22 19.82 3.72
CA VAL A 161 -37.34 18.53 3.00
C VAL A 161 -37.17 17.36 3.98
N ARG A 162 -36.18 17.44 4.88
CA ARG A 162 -35.96 16.44 5.94
C ARG A 162 -37.18 16.28 6.86
N LYS A 163 -37.77 17.40 7.33
CA LYS A 163 -38.99 17.37 8.17
C LYS A 163 -40.19 16.77 7.44
N MET A 164 -40.41 17.11 6.17
CA MET A 164 -41.53 16.58 5.41
C MET A 164 -41.35 15.07 5.13
N ALA A 165 -40.14 14.63 4.80
CA ALA A 165 -39.82 13.21 4.63
C ALA A 165 -40.00 12.42 5.94
N ALA A 166 -39.64 12.99 7.09
CA ALA A 166 -39.85 12.37 8.41
C ALA A 166 -41.35 12.19 8.73
N LEU A 167 -42.19 13.19 8.40
CA LEU A 167 -43.64 13.08 8.55
C LEU A 167 -44.25 12.00 7.65
N VAL A 168 -43.77 11.84 6.41
CA VAL A 168 -44.19 10.74 5.52
C VAL A 168 -43.78 9.38 6.10
N VAL A 169 -42.58 9.26 6.66
CA VAL A 169 -42.14 8.02 7.35
C VAL A 169 -42.99 7.71 8.59
N ARG A 170 -43.40 8.74 9.35
CA ARG A 170 -44.27 8.61 10.51
C ARG A 170 -45.67 8.12 10.12
N ASP A 171 -46.26 8.69 9.08
CA ASP A 171 -47.56 8.25 8.54
C ASP A 171 -47.47 6.82 7.97
N LEU A 172 -46.33 6.44 7.36
CA LEU A 172 -46.04 5.07 6.90
C LEU A 172 -45.82 4.06 8.05
N ALA A 173 -45.31 4.51 9.20
CA ALA A 173 -45.07 3.66 10.38
C ALA A 173 -46.37 3.31 11.11
N MET A 174 -47.36 4.23 11.13
CA MET A 174 -48.67 4.00 11.74
C MET A 174 -49.50 2.91 11.03
N GLY A 175 -49.12 2.49 9.82
CA GLY A 175 -49.78 1.43 9.05
C GLY A 175 -49.18 0.02 9.15
N LYS A 176 -48.21 -0.27 10.03
CA LYS A 176 -47.50 -1.57 10.07
C LYS A 176 -47.78 -2.43 11.32
N GLN A 177 -47.70 -3.76 11.16
CA GLN A 177 -48.01 -4.76 12.20
C GLN A 177 -46.87 -5.10 13.21
N SER A 178 -45.68 -4.47 13.15
CA SER A 178 -44.55 -4.77 14.06
C SER A 178 -44.19 -3.60 14.97
N ALA A 179 -44.41 -3.77 16.27
CA ALA A 179 -44.15 -2.75 17.30
C ALA A 179 -42.66 -2.35 17.41
N THR A 180 -41.74 -3.30 17.23
CA THR A 180 -40.30 -3.05 17.34
C THR A 180 -39.79 -2.21 16.17
N LEU A 181 -40.21 -2.50 14.94
CA LEU A 181 -39.83 -1.72 13.76
C LEU A 181 -40.45 -0.31 13.79
N ALA A 182 -41.67 -0.18 14.32
CA ALA A 182 -42.31 1.11 14.53
C ALA A 182 -41.50 1.99 15.50
N ALA A 183 -41.06 1.44 16.64
CA ALA A 183 -40.25 2.14 17.62
C ALA A 183 -38.87 2.57 17.07
N HIS A 184 -38.23 1.74 16.25
CA HIS A 184 -36.95 2.07 15.61
C HIS A 184 -37.11 3.20 14.58
N LEU A 185 -38.19 3.20 13.79
CA LEU A 185 -38.49 4.25 12.81
C LEU A 185 -38.91 5.57 13.46
N GLU A 186 -39.63 5.50 14.58
CA GLU A 186 -40.01 6.66 15.38
C GLU A 186 -38.79 7.33 16.00
N LEU A 187 -37.85 6.55 16.57
CA LEU A 187 -36.58 7.08 17.09
C LEU A 187 -35.75 7.78 16.01
N ILE A 188 -35.67 7.21 14.80
CA ILE A 188 -34.97 7.83 13.66
C ILE A 188 -35.65 9.14 13.25
N ALA A 189 -36.99 9.17 13.21
CA ALA A 189 -37.74 10.38 12.89
C ALA A 189 -37.52 11.49 13.92
N THR A 190 -37.55 11.17 15.22
CA THR A 190 -37.30 12.13 16.30
C THR A 190 -35.88 12.68 16.26
N LEU A 191 -34.87 11.81 16.07
CA LEU A 191 -33.47 12.24 15.99
C LEU A 191 -33.20 13.18 14.79
N LEU A 192 -33.89 12.98 13.67
CA LEU A 192 -33.77 13.83 12.49
C LEU A 192 -34.59 15.14 12.60
N GLU A 193 -35.75 15.12 13.26
CA GLU A 193 -36.55 16.34 13.51
C GLU A 193 -35.81 17.34 14.42
N ASP A 194 -35.07 16.83 15.40
CA ASP A 194 -34.33 17.61 16.38
C ASP A 194 -32.91 18.01 15.96
N GLY A 195 -32.54 17.73 14.70
CA GLY A 195 -31.36 18.34 14.08
C GLY A 195 -30.13 17.44 13.95
N CYS A 196 -30.26 16.11 14.05
CA CYS A 196 -29.18 15.23 13.57
C CYS A 196 -29.07 15.32 12.04
N ASP A 197 -27.85 15.47 11.53
CA ASP A 197 -27.57 15.64 10.11
C ASP A 197 -27.57 14.33 9.33
N GLU A 198 -27.26 13.21 9.99
CA GLU A 198 -27.24 11.88 9.38
C GLU A 198 -27.52 10.83 10.45
N VAL A 199 -28.42 9.87 10.20
CA VAL A 199 -28.67 8.71 11.08
C VAL A 199 -28.61 7.42 10.25
N LYS A 200 -27.79 6.43 10.66
CA LYS A 200 -27.67 5.10 10.04
C LYS A 200 -27.89 4.01 11.09
N MET A 201 -28.43 2.87 10.67
CA MET A 201 -28.69 1.71 11.53
C MET A 201 -27.95 0.46 11.00
N ALA A 202 -27.35 -0.33 11.89
CA ALA A 202 -26.69 -1.59 11.57
C ALA A 202 -26.99 -2.64 12.64
N ILE A 203 -27.17 -3.92 12.26
CA ILE A 203 -27.46 -5.00 13.21
C ILE A 203 -26.27 -5.96 13.22
N ALA A 204 -25.70 -6.25 14.40
CA ALA A 204 -24.62 -7.22 14.57
C ALA A 204 -24.70 -7.89 15.96
N ASP A 205 -24.36 -9.19 16.05
CA ASP A 205 -24.37 -9.97 17.29
C ASP A 205 -25.67 -9.93 18.10
N GLY A 206 -26.82 -9.79 17.43
CA GLY A 206 -28.13 -9.68 18.08
C GLY A 206 -28.43 -8.32 18.72
N LEU A 207 -27.61 -7.30 18.44
CA LEU A 207 -27.76 -5.92 18.91
C LEU A 207 -27.92 -4.95 17.73
N THR A 208 -28.68 -3.88 17.94
CA THR A 208 -28.96 -2.85 16.93
C THR A 208 -28.11 -1.60 17.21
N TYR A 209 -27.18 -1.32 16.31
CA TYR A 209 -26.29 -0.16 16.36
C TYR A 209 -26.86 1.03 15.60
N TYR A 210 -26.82 2.21 16.22
CA TYR A 210 -27.21 3.47 15.60
C TYR A 210 -26.02 4.41 15.47
N TYR A 211 -25.85 4.97 14.28
CA TYR A 211 -24.86 5.99 13.97
C TYR A 211 -25.58 7.31 13.71
N ALA A 212 -25.41 8.31 14.57
CA ALA A 212 -25.96 9.64 14.36
C ALA A 212 -24.85 10.69 14.30
N LYS A 213 -24.99 11.69 13.41
CA LYS A 213 -24.17 12.91 13.42
C LYS A 213 -25.03 14.04 14.01
N CYS A 214 -24.69 14.47 15.22
CA CYS A 214 -25.42 15.49 15.97
C CYS A 214 -24.47 16.51 16.59
N ASP A 215 -24.92 17.77 16.69
CA ASP A 215 -24.20 18.86 17.35
C ASP A 215 -24.54 18.96 18.86
N ASP A 216 -25.66 18.38 19.31
CA ASP A 216 -26.16 18.45 20.70
C ASP A 216 -26.42 17.04 21.28
N TRP A 217 -25.35 16.41 21.75
CA TRP A 217 -25.36 15.03 22.25
C TRP A 217 -26.01 14.84 23.62
N ASP A 218 -26.01 15.88 24.48
CA ASP A 218 -26.62 15.78 25.81
C ASP A 218 -28.15 15.64 25.71
N ARG A 219 -28.75 16.22 24.65
CA ARG A 219 -30.18 16.12 24.36
C ARG A 219 -30.58 14.77 23.73
N VAL A 220 -29.69 14.16 22.96
CA VAL A 220 -29.82 12.77 22.49
C VAL A 220 -29.81 11.80 23.67
N ASP A 221 -29.02 12.08 24.71
CA ASP A 221 -28.99 11.30 25.95
C ASP A 221 -30.30 11.43 26.75
N ASP A 222 -30.85 12.63 26.85
CA ASP A 222 -32.18 12.83 27.44
C ASP A 222 -33.24 12.03 26.68
N LEU A 223 -33.27 12.07 25.35
CA LEU A 223 -34.23 11.30 24.54
C LEU A 223 -34.11 9.78 24.75
N LEU A 224 -32.87 9.26 24.78
CA LEU A 224 -32.63 7.82 25.03
C LEU A 224 -33.01 7.41 26.46
N SER A 225 -32.83 8.29 27.45
CA SER A 225 -33.19 8.01 28.84
C SER A 225 -34.72 7.85 29.04
N HIS A 226 -35.53 8.47 28.19
CA HIS A 226 -36.99 8.39 28.20
C HIS A 226 -37.57 7.25 27.33
N SER A 227 -36.72 6.50 26.59
CA SER A 227 -37.13 5.39 25.72
C SER A 227 -37.32 4.06 26.47
N ASP A 228 -38.00 3.06 25.87
CA ASP A 228 -38.26 1.76 26.51
C ASP A 228 -36.94 1.02 26.87
N LYS A 229 -36.97 0.20 27.91
CA LYS A 229 -35.82 -0.55 28.44
C LYS A 229 -35.26 -1.54 27.41
N ASP A 230 -36.11 -2.17 26.62
CA ASP A 230 -35.71 -3.09 25.55
C ASP A 230 -35.04 -2.34 24.40
N VAL A 231 -35.53 -1.15 24.06
CA VAL A 231 -34.91 -0.25 23.08
C VAL A 231 -33.54 0.24 23.59
N ARG A 232 -33.40 0.56 24.88
CA ARG A 232 -32.11 0.92 25.50
C ARG A 232 -31.11 -0.25 25.52
N GLN A 233 -31.58 -1.48 25.70
CA GLN A 233 -30.75 -2.69 25.69
C GLN A 233 -30.36 -3.13 24.28
N GLU A 234 -31.20 -2.94 23.26
CA GLU A 234 -30.83 -3.23 21.88
C GLU A 234 -30.04 -2.07 21.24
N ALA A 235 -30.34 -0.82 21.58
CA ALA A 235 -29.63 0.39 21.16
C ALA A 235 -28.31 0.61 21.93
N VAL A 236 -27.52 -0.45 22.12
CA VAL A 236 -26.20 -0.43 22.78
C VAL A 236 -25.13 0.30 21.93
N GLY A 237 -25.53 1.01 20.88
CA GLY A 237 -24.65 1.36 19.77
C GLY A 237 -24.38 2.83 19.49
N THR A 238 -24.71 3.81 20.32
CA THR A 238 -24.33 5.22 20.06
C THR A 238 -22.88 5.53 20.47
N LEU A 239 -21.92 4.67 20.09
CA LEU A 239 -20.49 4.84 20.43
C LEU A 239 -19.53 4.55 19.27
N LYS A 240 -20.02 4.49 18.02
CA LYS A 240 -19.15 4.51 16.83
C LYS A 240 -19.43 5.72 15.98
N VAL A 241 -19.07 6.88 16.53
CA VAL A 241 -19.07 8.11 15.76
C VAL A 241 -17.97 8.02 14.70
N GLY A 242 -18.38 8.01 13.43
CA GLY A 242 -17.59 8.22 12.24
C GLY A 242 -16.61 9.38 12.38
N TYR A 243 -15.60 9.33 11.51
CA TYR A 243 -14.28 9.93 11.61
C TYR A 243 -14.12 11.43 11.95
N ASP A 244 -15.19 12.19 12.24
CA ASP A 244 -15.20 13.66 12.22
C ASP A 244 -15.85 14.37 13.45
N LEU A 245 -15.97 13.72 14.61
CA LEU A 245 -16.43 14.38 15.86
C LEU A 245 -15.36 14.38 16.96
N ASP A 246 -15.42 15.41 17.81
CA ASP A 246 -14.43 15.71 18.85
C ASP A 246 -14.19 14.50 19.77
N THR A 247 -12.99 13.93 19.69
CA THR A 247 -12.61 12.71 20.42
C THR A 247 -12.77 12.88 21.94
N GLN A 248 -12.73 14.11 22.44
CA GLN A 248 -12.94 14.41 23.86
C GLN A 248 -14.37 14.11 24.33
N HIS A 249 -15.37 14.33 23.48
CA HIS A 249 -16.76 14.09 23.84
C HIS A 249 -17.06 12.58 23.94
N ILE A 250 -16.55 11.79 22.99
CA ILE A 250 -16.68 10.32 22.98
C ILE A 250 -16.04 9.70 24.23
N VAL A 251 -14.84 10.16 24.58
CA VAL A 251 -14.11 9.69 25.77
C VAL A 251 -14.86 10.07 27.05
N SER A 252 -15.41 11.29 27.13
CA SER A 252 -16.18 11.76 28.29
C SER A 252 -17.46 10.95 28.51
N ARG A 253 -18.19 10.65 27.44
CA ARG A 253 -19.38 9.79 27.50
C ARG A 253 -19.04 8.37 27.90
N ALA A 254 -18.00 7.79 27.30
CA ALA A 254 -17.58 6.44 27.64
C ALA A 254 -17.15 6.32 29.11
N LYS A 255 -16.54 7.36 29.70
CA LYS A 255 -16.28 7.39 31.16
C LYS A 255 -17.54 7.34 32.00
N ARG A 256 -18.59 8.12 31.65
CA ARG A 256 -19.87 8.11 32.38
C ARG A 256 -20.53 6.72 32.35
N LEU A 257 -20.43 6.02 31.22
CA LEU A 257 -21.00 4.69 31.03
C LEU A 257 -20.19 3.56 31.69
N LEU A 258 -19.02 3.84 32.28
CA LEU A 258 -18.29 2.84 33.07
C LEU A 258 -19.01 2.48 34.38
N ASP A 259 -19.85 3.38 34.89
CA ASP A 259 -20.62 3.18 36.13
C ASP A 259 -22.06 2.70 35.88
N ASP A 260 -22.41 2.40 34.63
CA ASP A 260 -23.74 1.90 34.25
C ASP A 260 -24.05 0.55 34.94
N GLU A 261 -25.31 0.29 35.28
CA GLU A 261 -25.71 -0.97 35.95
C GLU A 261 -25.48 -2.20 35.05
N SER A 262 -25.58 -2.07 33.73
CA SER A 262 -25.41 -3.14 32.75
C SER A 262 -23.95 -3.49 32.50
N ALA A 263 -23.61 -4.77 32.67
CA ALA A 263 -22.26 -5.28 32.43
C ALA A 263 -21.81 -5.16 30.97
N ASP A 264 -22.74 -5.23 30.02
CA ASP A 264 -22.44 -5.13 28.59
C ASP A 264 -22.23 -3.68 28.16
N VAL A 265 -22.98 -2.74 28.72
CA VAL A 265 -22.77 -1.29 28.52
C VAL A 265 -21.40 -0.88 29.05
N ARG A 266 -21.04 -1.30 30.28
CA ARG A 266 -19.70 -1.05 30.84
C ARG A 266 -18.57 -1.61 29.97
N LEU A 267 -18.79 -2.76 29.34
CA LEU A 267 -17.79 -3.38 28.46
C LEU A 267 -17.63 -2.60 27.15
N VAL A 268 -18.72 -2.18 26.52
CA VAL A 268 -18.68 -1.34 25.32
C VAL A 268 -18.01 0.00 25.63
N ALA A 269 -18.35 0.61 26.77
CA ALA A 269 -17.70 1.81 27.26
C ALA A 269 -16.19 1.62 27.46
N ALA A 270 -15.77 0.55 28.14
CA ALA A 270 -14.36 0.22 28.34
C ALA A 270 -13.60 -0.02 27.02
N ARG A 271 -14.23 -0.69 26.04
CA ARG A 271 -13.67 -0.90 24.70
C ARG A 271 -13.49 0.42 23.96
N THR A 272 -14.49 1.29 24.01
CA THR A 272 -14.43 2.61 23.36
C THR A 272 -13.33 3.46 23.97
N LEU A 273 -13.16 3.43 25.30
CA LEU A 273 -12.04 4.11 25.96
C LEU A 273 -10.69 3.54 25.50
N CYS A 274 -10.53 2.22 25.44
CA CYS A 274 -9.31 1.59 24.92
C CYS A 274 -8.99 2.02 23.48
N GLU A 275 -10.00 2.18 22.62
CA GLU A 275 -9.81 2.51 21.20
C GLU A 275 -9.67 4.01 20.92
N LYS A 276 -10.32 4.86 21.71
CA LYS A 276 -10.49 6.30 21.43
C LYS A 276 -9.80 7.23 22.42
N ALA A 277 -9.39 6.73 23.60
CA ALA A 277 -8.64 7.55 24.54
C ALA A 277 -7.32 8.02 23.93
N ARG A 278 -7.05 9.32 24.08
CA ARG A 278 -5.80 9.97 23.68
C ARG A 278 -4.83 10.17 24.84
N THR A 279 -5.26 9.87 26.07
CA THR A 279 -4.45 9.97 27.28
C THR A 279 -4.28 8.59 27.93
N PRO A 280 -3.11 8.30 28.53
CA PRO A 280 -2.88 7.08 29.28
C PRO A 280 -3.90 6.86 30.40
N GLU A 281 -4.27 7.93 31.11
CA GLU A 281 -5.18 7.89 32.24
C GLU A 281 -6.56 7.35 31.82
N ASP A 282 -7.05 7.77 30.65
CA ASP A 282 -8.38 7.40 30.16
C ASP A 282 -8.42 5.99 29.58
N ALA A 283 -7.33 5.57 28.92
CA ALA A 283 -7.20 4.21 28.41
C ALA A 283 -7.05 3.19 29.54
N PHE A 284 -6.26 3.51 30.57
CA PHE A 284 -5.89 2.57 31.63
C PHE A 284 -7.02 2.28 32.61
N VAL A 285 -7.98 3.20 32.80
CA VAL A 285 -9.19 2.95 33.61
C VAL A 285 -10.00 1.76 33.07
N ALA A 286 -9.99 1.55 31.75
CA ALA A 286 -10.73 0.48 31.10
C ALA A 286 -10.01 -0.89 31.13
N PHE A 287 -8.71 -0.94 31.42
CA PHE A 287 -7.89 -2.15 31.30
C PHE A 287 -8.34 -3.28 32.22
N PRO A 288 -8.61 -3.05 33.52
CA PRO A 288 -9.08 -4.10 34.42
C PRO A 288 -10.42 -4.70 33.97
N LEU A 289 -11.31 -3.90 33.40
CA LEU A 289 -12.63 -4.36 32.93
C LEU A 289 -12.52 -5.27 31.71
N VAL A 290 -11.65 -4.91 30.75
CA VAL A 290 -11.38 -5.73 29.56
C VAL A 290 -10.58 -6.98 29.93
N ALA A 291 -9.59 -6.87 30.82
CA ALA A 291 -8.71 -7.96 31.21
C ALA A 291 -9.40 -9.06 32.03
N ARG A 292 -10.48 -8.74 32.78
CA ARG A 292 -11.31 -9.73 33.49
C ARG A 292 -11.90 -10.82 32.57
N ARG A 293 -12.01 -10.57 31.26
CA ARG A 293 -12.53 -11.54 30.28
C ARG A 293 -11.45 -12.49 29.71
N LEU A 294 -10.16 -12.22 29.97
CA LEU A 294 -9.06 -13.06 29.48
C LEU A 294 -9.04 -14.50 30.04
N PRO A 295 -9.36 -14.77 31.32
CA PRO A 295 -9.20 -16.12 31.89
C PRO A 295 -10.38 -17.08 31.65
N HIS A 296 -11.59 -16.59 31.37
CA HIS A 296 -12.84 -17.38 31.51
C HIS A 296 -13.72 -17.46 30.25
N GLN A 297 -13.23 -17.08 29.08
CA GLN A 297 -14.00 -17.04 27.83
C GLN A 297 -13.39 -17.95 26.75
N ASP A 298 -14.10 -18.11 25.63
CA ASP A 298 -13.59 -18.80 24.44
C ASP A 298 -12.42 -18.05 23.78
N ASP A 299 -11.73 -18.72 22.86
CA ASP A 299 -10.50 -18.22 22.23
C ASP A 299 -10.72 -17.00 21.32
N GLU A 300 -11.92 -16.82 20.78
CA GLU A 300 -12.27 -15.67 19.93
C GLU A 300 -12.46 -14.41 20.76
N GLN A 301 -13.16 -14.55 21.89
CA GLN A 301 -13.33 -13.48 22.87
C GLN A 301 -12.00 -13.09 23.54
N ARG A 302 -11.15 -14.08 23.87
CA ARG A 302 -9.79 -13.82 24.37
C ARG A 302 -8.94 -13.06 23.36
N LEU A 303 -9.01 -13.44 22.08
CA LEU A 303 -8.31 -12.75 21.01
C LEU A 303 -8.81 -11.31 20.85
N TYR A 304 -10.12 -11.11 20.93
CA TYR A 304 -10.72 -9.79 20.85
C TYR A 304 -10.25 -8.90 22.03
N ALA A 305 -10.32 -9.39 23.26
CA ALA A 305 -9.83 -8.68 24.45
C ALA A 305 -8.33 -8.37 24.36
N ALA A 306 -7.52 -9.34 23.91
CA ALA A 306 -6.08 -9.15 23.73
C ALA A 306 -5.75 -8.10 22.67
N ARG A 307 -6.56 -7.99 21.60
CA ARG A 307 -6.43 -6.95 20.58
C ARG A 307 -6.85 -5.58 21.11
N THR A 308 -7.94 -5.50 21.87
CA THR A 308 -8.38 -4.23 22.49
C THR A 308 -7.30 -3.66 23.41
N ILE A 309 -6.71 -4.49 24.29
CA ILE A 309 -5.60 -4.08 25.16
C ILE A 309 -4.38 -3.65 24.33
N HIS A 310 -4.07 -4.39 23.27
CA HIS A 310 -2.96 -4.06 22.37
C HIS A 310 -3.15 -2.71 21.68
N THR A 311 -4.33 -2.46 21.11
CA THR A 311 -4.68 -1.19 20.45
C THR A 311 -4.60 -0.03 21.44
N ALA A 312 -5.08 -0.22 22.67
CA ALA A 312 -5.02 0.82 23.68
C ALA A 312 -3.59 1.15 24.08
N LEU A 313 -2.75 0.15 24.34
CA LEU A 313 -1.32 0.36 24.60
C LEU A 313 -0.65 1.08 23.42
N TYR A 314 -0.99 0.70 22.19
CA TYR A 314 -0.47 1.35 21.00
C TYR A 314 -0.86 2.84 20.95
N ASN A 315 -2.13 3.18 21.19
CA ASN A 315 -2.60 4.57 21.19
C ASN A 315 -1.98 5.41 22.32
N VAL A 316 -1.80 4.81 23.50
CA VAL A 316 -1.17 5.46 24.67
C VAL A 316 0.33 5.72 24.44
N LEU A 317 1.03 4.78 23.79
CA LEU A 317 2.46 4.88 23.55
C LEU A 317 2.80 5.75 22.33
N TYR A 318 1.86 5.93 21.40
CA TYR A 318 2.03 6.72 20.18
C TYR A 318 0.93 7.77 20.04
N PRO A 319 0.87 8.78 20.92
CA PRO A 319 -0.02 9.90 20.71
C PRO A 319 0.29 10.56 19.35
N SER A 320 -0.75 11.02 18.66
CA SER A 320 -0.62 11.79 17.41
C SER A 320 0.45 12.88 17.55
N ARG A 321 1.19 13.17 16.46
CA ARG A 321 2.42 13.99 16.33
C ARG A 321 2.48 15.35 17.05
N GLU A 322 1.42 15.78 17.73
CA GLU A 322 1.27 17.07 18.41
C GLU A 322 1.63 17.04 19.92
N SER A 323 1.92 15.88 20.50
CA SER A 323 2.29 15.75 21.92
C SER A 323 3.80 15.63 22.12
N THR A 324 4.48 16.75 22.36
CA THR A 324 5.93 16.83 22.65
C THR A 324 6.29 16.65 24.13
N VAL A 325 5.33 16.31 25.00
CA VAL A 325 5.59 16.14 26.43
C VAL A 325 5.68 14.65 26.76
N GLU A 326 6.89 14.16 27.08
CA GLU A 326 7.07 12.88 27.77
C GLU A 326 6.49 12.99 29.20
N LYS A 327 5.16 12.84 29.32
CA LYS A 327 4.55 12.63 30.64
C LYS A 327 4.97 11.27 31.17
N ARG A 328 5.37 11.24 32.44
CA ARG A 328 5.68 10.01 33.18
C ARG A 328 4.38 9.22 33.35
N ILE A 329 4.19 8.19 32.53
CA ILE A 329 3.00 7.34 32.52
C ILE A 329 2.96 6.50 33.81
N ASP A 330 1.87 6.53 34.55
CA ASP A 330 1.62 5.61 35.66
C ASP A 330 1.18 4.24 35.12
N TRP A 331 2.04 3.25 35.26
CA TRP A 331 1.81 1.89 34.77
C TRP A 331 1.09 0.99 35.78
N THR A 332 0.76 1.48 36.97
CA THR A 332 0.10 0.69 38.03
C THR A 332 -1.16 -0.06 37.55
N PRO A 333 -2.05 0.54 36.75
CA PRO A 333 -3.23 -0.17 36.23
C PRO A 333 -2.88 -1.31 35.27
N PHE A 334 -1.83 -1.16 34.45
CA PHE A 334 -1.34 -2.23 33.59
C PHE A 334 -0.65 -3.34 34.39
N GLN A 335 0.11 -2.96 35.43
CA GLN A 335 0.75 -3.92 36.33
C GLN A 335 -0.29 -4.82 37.03
N ALA A 336 -1.44 -4.27 37.42
CA ALA A 336 -2.52 -5.01 38.05
C ALA A 336 -3.09 -6.14 37.16
N ILE A 337 -3.02 -6.00 35.83
CA ILE A 337 -3.53 -7.00 34.87
C ILE A 337 -2.45 -7.95 34.34
N LEU A 338 -1.16 -7.74 34.68
CA LEU A 338 -0.05 -8.62 34.26
C LEU A 338 -0.27 -10.10 34.59
N PRO A 339 -0.76 -10.49 35.78
CA PRO A 339 -1.01 -11.90 36.09
C PRO A 339 -2.03 -12.55 35.14
N GLN A 340 -3.11 -11.83 34.83
CA GLN A 340 -4.17 -12.30 33.92
C GLN A 340 -3.64 -12.45 32.49
N MET A 341 -2.81 -11.51 32.04
CA MET A 341 -2.15 -11.58 30.73
C MET A 341 -1.16 -12.76 30.65
N LYS A 342 -0.37 -13.00 31.70
CA LYS A 342 0.56 -14.14 31.76
C LYS A 342 -0.17 -15.47 31.78
N GLN A 343 -1.26 -15.59 32.53
CA GLN A 343 -2.10 -16.79 32.54
C GLN A 343 -2.71 -17.05 31.15
N ALA A 344 -3.24 -16.02 30.48
CA ALA A 344 -3.79 -16.16 29.14
C ALA A 344 -2.73 -16.53 28.07
N MET A 345 -1.45 -16.24 28.30
CA MET A 345 -0.34 -16.71 27.44
C MET A 345 -0.08 -18.22 27.54
N GLU A 346 -0.42 -18.84 28.66
CA GLU A 346 -0.23 -20.28 28.89
C GLU A 346 -1.33 -21.08 28.18
N ASP A 347 -2.59 -20.68 28.34
CA ASP A 347 -3.80 -21.48 28.03
C ASP A 347 -4.54 -21.14 26.72
N SER A 348 -3.96 -20.32 25.83
CA SER A 348 -4.68 -19.81 24.63
C SER A 348 -4.01 -20.16 23.29
N SER A 349 -4.73 -20.01 22.16
CA SER A 349 -4.14 -20.22 20.82
C SER A 349 -2.97 -19.29 20.47
N ALA A 350 -2.21 -19.69 19.45
CA ALA A 350 -1.08 -18.93 18.92
C ALA A 350 -1.40 -17.46 18.57
N LYS A 351 -2.64 -17.16 18.14
CA LYS A 351 -3.08 -15.79 17.82
C LYS A 351 -3.18 -14.92 19.08
N VAL A 352 -3.75 -15.47 20.16
CA VAL A 352 -3.85 -14.80 21.46
C VAL A 352 -2.45 -14.59 22.05
N LYS A 353 -1.59 -15.61 22.01
CA LYS A 353 -0.20 -15.50 22.50
C LYS A 353 0.61 -14.40 21.79
N VAL A 354 0.40 -14.21 20.49
CA VAL A 354 1.08 -13.13 19.74
C VAL A 354 0.55 -11.75 20.12
N SER A 355 -0.77 -11.60 20.30
CA SER A 355 -1.36 -10.31 20.68
C SER A 355 -0.96 -9.90 22.10
N ILE A 356 -1.10 -10.82 23.06
CA ILE A 356 -0.71 -10.58 24.46
C ILE A 356 0.80 -10.42 24.58
N GLY A 357 1.58 -11.29 23.94
CA GLY A 357 3.03 -11.21 23.96
C GLY A 357 3.54 -9.89 23.39
N SER A 358 2.95 -9.39 22.30
CA SER A 358 3.30 -8.06 21.76
C SER A 358 3.08 -6.99 22.81
N SER A 359 1.90 -6.96 23.44
CA SER A 359 1.55 -6.00 24.51
C SER A 359 2.49 -6.06 25.71
N LEU A 360 2.90 -7.26 26.14
CA LEU A 360 3.89 -7.44 27.21
C LEU A 360 5.27 -6.92 26.79
N CYS A 361 5.70 -7.19 25.56
CA CYS A 361 6.96 -6.65 25.04
C CYS A 361 6.96 -5.12 25.02
N TYR A 362 5.85 -4.48 24.62
CA TYR A 362 5.69 -3.02 24.67
C TYR A 362 5.89 -2.48 26.09
N TYR A 363 5.19 -3.08 27.05
CA TYR A 363 5.28 -2.70 28.46
C TYR A 363 6.70 -2.85 29.01
N TYR A 364 7.33 -4.01 28.80
CA TYR A 364 8.68 -4.28 29.30
C TYR A 364 9.73 -3.37 28.65
N LEU A 365 9.57 -3.05 27.36
CA LEU A 365 10.49 -2.17 26.64
C LEU A 365 10.43 -0.74 27.17
N ARG A 366 9.24 -0.22 27.46
CA ARG A 366 9.04 1.16 27.97
C ARG A 366 9.43 1.31 29.44
N ASN A 367 9.44 0.22 30.20
CA ASN A 367 9.83 0.20 31.62
C ASN A 367 11.27 -0.26 31.86
N GLU A 368 12.12 -0.27 30.82
CA GLU A 368 13.53 -0.69 30.92
C GLU A 368 13.72 -2.11 31.50
N ARG A 369 12.80 -3.03 31.17
CA ARG A 369 12.81 -4.45 31.60
C ARG A 369 13.03 -5.46 30.45
N PRO A 370 14.09 -5.32 29.64
CA PRO A 370 14.29 -6.14 28.45
C PRO A 370 14.68 -7.61 28.74
N ASP A 371 15.20 -7.93 29.93
CA ASP A 371 15.45 -9.32 30.30
C ASP A 371 14.15 -10.13 30.44
N ASP A 372 13.04 -9.47 30.83
CA ASP A 372 11.71 -10.07 30.84
C ASP A 372 11.20 -10.35 29.42
N ILE A 373 11.59 -9.54 28.43
CA ILE A 373 11.29 -9.79 27.01
C ILE A 373 12.06 -11.01 26.52
N ILE A 374 13.34 -11.15 26.89
CA ILE A 374 14.14 -12.33 26.55
C ILE A 374 13.54 -13.59 27.19
N ALA A 375 13.12 -13.51 28.44
CA ALA A 375 12.46 -14.62 29.14
C ALA A 375 11.14 -15.01 28.43
N LEU A 376 10.33 -14.02 28.04
CA LEU A 376 9.10 -14.23 27.27
C LEU A 376 9.35 -14.87 25.89
N LEU A 377 10.39 -14.42 25.18
CA LEU A 377 10.78 -14.99 23.88
C LEU A 377 11.35 -16.40 24.00
N LYS A 378 12.00 -16.74 25.12
CA LYS A 378 12.49 -18.09 25.41
C LYS A 378 11.34 -19.04 25.78
N SER A 379 10.31 -18.55 26.47
CA SER A 379 9.14 -19.35 26.83
C SER A 379 8.17 -19.57 25.67
N THR A 380 8.18 -18.69 24.65
CA THR A 380 7.39 -18.89 23.41
C THR A 380 8.13 -19.73 22.37
N LYS A 381 7.45 -20.72 21.77
CA LYS A 381 8.01 -21.64 20.75
C LYS A 381 7.27 -21.50 19.40
N GLY A 382 7.91 -21.99 18.33
CA GLY A 382 7.29 -22.10 17.00
C GLY A 382 6.93 -20.77 16.34
N ASP A 383 5.82 -20.75 15.60
CA ASP A 383 5.37 -19.60 14.80
C ASP A 383 4.99 -18.37 15.64
N SER A 384 4.55 -18.56 16.88
CA SER A 384 4.27 -17.45 17.79
C SER A 384 5.54 -16.64 18.07
N ARG A 385 6.69 -17.30 18.30
CA ARG A 385 7.98 -16.61 18.51
C ARG A 385 8.42 -15.83 17.27
N LYS A 386 8.26 -16.40 16.07
CA LYS A 386 8.58 -15.69 14.81
C LYS A 386 7.71 -14.45 14.62
N LYS A 387 6.41 -14.55 14.88
CA LYS A 387 5.48 -13.42 14.79
C LYS A 387 5.76 -12.34 15.84
N LEU A 388 6.13 -12.75 17.05
CA LEU A 388 6.58 -11.84 18.12
C LEU A 388 7.87 -11.09 17.73
N LEU A 389 8.89 -11.81 17.26
CA LEU A 389 10.13 -11.18 16.78
C LEU A 389 9.85 -10.17 15.65
N LYS A 390 9.01 -10.53 14.68
CA LYS A 390 8.60 -9.63 13.58
C LYS A 390 7.88 -8.37 14.08
N SER A 391 7.09 -8.47 15.15
CA SER A 391 6.43 -7.30 15.76
C SER A 391 7.43 -6.34 16.45
N LEU A 392 8.59 -6.86 16.85
CA LEU A 392 9.66 -6.13 17.53
C LEU A 392 10.69 -5.53 16.55
N GLU A 393 10.69 -6.00 15.29
CA GLU A 393 11.59 -5.54 14.22
C GLU A 393 11.10 -4.28 13.50
N TYR A 394 9.82 -3.91 13.61
CA TYR A 394 9.26 -2.75 12.90
C TYR A 394 9.92 -1.43 13.36
N ASP A 395 10.41 -0.65 12.39
CA ASP A 395 11.13 0.64 12.50
C ASP A 395 10.36 1.79 13.21
N LYS A 396 9.28 1.49 13.97
CA LYS A 396 8.50 2.47 14.73
C LYS A 396 9.18 2.94 16.03
N TYR A 397 10.38 2.44 16.35
CA TYR A 397 11.10 2.79 17.57
C TYR A 397 12.40 3.52 17.23
N PRO A 398 12.58 4.78 17.66
CA PRO A 398 13.88 5.43 17.54
C PRO A 398 14.91 4.62 18.32
N GLN A 399 16.03 4.26 17.69
CA GLN A 399 17.18 3.71 18.41
C GLN A 399 17.58 4.71 19.51
N PRO A 400 17.77 4.30 20.78
CA PRO A 400 18.00 2.94 21.29
C PRO A 400 16.76 2.19 21.82
N ASN A 401 15.54 2.73 21.67
CA ASN A 401 14.31 2.21 22.28
C ASN A 401 13.69 0.99 21.56
N SER A 402 14.46 0.23 20.77
CA SER A 402 13.99 -1.03 20.16
C SER A 402 14.62 -2.22 20.89
N LEU A 403 13.92 -3.35 21.01
CA LEU A 403 14.52 -4.57 21.60
C LEU A 403 15.79 -4.98 20.85
N VAL A 404 15.79 -4.85 19.53
CA VAL A 404 16.97 -5.10 18.69
C VAL A 404 18.10 -4.14 19.06
N GLY A 405 17.81 -2.85 19.27
CA GLY A 405 18.77 -1.85 19.71
C GLY A 405 19.35 -2.13 21.08
N TYR A 406 18.52 -2.52 22.05
CA TYR A 406 18.95 -2.93 23.38
C TYR A 406 19.82 -4.19 23.32
N LEU A 407 19.40 -5.23 22.60
CA LEU A 407 20.17 -6.46 22.43
C LEU A 407 21.51 -6.17 21.74
N GLN A 408 21.53 -5.29 20.75
CA GLN A 408 22.76 -4.82 20.11
C GLN A 408 23.66 -4.07 21.07
N GLN A 409 23.12 -3.21 21.94
CA GLN A 409 23.89 -2.50 22.95
C GLN A 409 24.46 -3.45 24.01
N LYS A 410 23.69 -4.44 24.44
CA LYS A 410 24.12 -5.50 25.36
C LYS A 410 25.21 -6.37 24.74
N ASP A 411 25.02 -6.83 23.51
CA ASP A 411 26.02 -7.60 22.76
C ASP A 411 27.28 -6.77 22.50
N ARG A 412 27.15 -5.47 22.16
CA ARG A 412 28.28 -4.55 22.00
C ARG A 412 29.05 -4.39 23.31
N SER A 413 28.37 -4.27 24.44
CA SER A 413 29.01 -4.18 25.77
C SER A 413 29.71 -5.48 26.18
N LYS A 414 29.09 -6.64 25.92
CA LYS A 414 29.72 -7.96 26.10
C LYS A 414 30.94 -8.12 25.20
N LEU A 415 30.84 -7.68 23.94
CA LEU A 415 31.92 -7.72 22.96
C LEU A 415 33.07 -6.80 23.36
N ALA A 416 32.79 -5.59 23.84
CA ALA A 416 33.80 -4.70 24.39
C ALA A 416 34.58 -5.36 25.54
N ARG A 417 33.88 -6.07 26.44
CA ARG A 417 34.52 -6.87 27.50
C ARG A 417 35.39 -8.00 26.93
N ARG A 418 34.90 -8.74 25.91
CA ARG A 418 35.68 -9.78 25.21
C ARG A 418 36.94 -9.19 24.58
N PHE A 419 36.84 -8.03 23.92
CA PHE A 419 38.00 -7.35 23.32
C PHE A 419 39.03 -6.94 24.36
N ARG A 420 38.61 -6.34 25.49
CA ARG A 420 39.53 -6.04 26.61
C ARG A 420 40.23 -7.30 27.14
N GLN A 421 39.52 -8.42 27.24
CA GLN A 421 40.10 -9.68 27.69
C GLN A 421 41.06 -10.27 26.67
N ALA A 422 40.71 -10.26 25.37
CA ALA A 422 41.55 -10.72 24.28
C ALA A 422 42.83 -9.87 24.15
N ALA A 423 42.71 -8.55 24.33
CA ALA A 423 43.84 -7.63 24.38
C ALA A 423 44.80 -7.98 25.53
N LYS A 424 44.28 -8.21 26.74
CA LYS A 424 45.09 -8.66 27.89
C LYS A 424 45.82 -9.97 27.63
N LYS A 425 45.17 -10.90 26.91
CA LYS A 425 45.74 -12.19 26.53
C LYS A 425 46.64 -12.16 25.29
N LYS A 426 46.80 -10.99 24.64
CA LYS A 426 47.54 -10.82 23.38
C LYS A 426 47.15 -11.86 22.32
N VAL A 427 45.85 -12.05 22.16
CA VAL A 427 45.30 -12.98 21.17
C VAL A 427 45.76 -12.55 19.77
N LYS A 428 46.26 -13.51 18.99
CA LYS A 428 46.68 -13.31 17.59
C LYS A 428 45.55 -13.54 16.60
N GLU A 429 44.61 -14.42 16.92
CA GLU A 429 43.50 -14.76 16.04
C GLU A 429 42.17 -14.58 16.76
N LEU A 430 41.28 -13.79 16.18
CA LEU A 430 39.97 -13.54 16.75
C LEU A 430 38.90 -13.61 15.66
N SER A 431 37.96 -14.54 15.82
CA SER A 431 36.74 -14.56 15.03
C SER A 431 35.53 -14.18 15.88
N ILE A 432 34.72 -13.29 15.32
CA ILE A 432 33.40 -12.90 15.79
C ILE A 432 32.37 -13.11 14.67
N SER A 433 32.69 -13.97 13.71
CA SER A 433 31.85 -14.23 12.55
C SER A 433 30.52 -14.87 12.94
N GLY A 434 29.39 -14.29 12.54
CA GLY A 434 28.06 -14.84 12.84
C GLY A 434 27.75 -15.05 14.33
N GLN A 435 28.59 -14.55 15.25
CA GLN A 435 28.41 -14.69 16.69
C GLN A 435 27.63 -13.50 17.24
N SER A 436 26.32 -13.67 17.37
CA SER A 436 25.59 -12.99 18.45
C SER A 436 25.68 -13.82 19.71
N LEU A 437 25.97 -13.19 20.84
CA LEU A 437 25.93 -13.87 22.13
C LEU A 437 24.48 -14.18 22.56
N ASP A 438 23.47 -13.64 21.88
CA ASP A 438 22.04 -13.81 22.20
C ASP A 438 21.08 -13.83 20.97
N SER A 439 21.54 -14.24 19.77
CA SER A 439 20.78 -14.40 18.49
C SER A 439 20.50 -13.17 17.59
N VAL A 440 21.14 -12.02 17.79
CA VAL A 440 21.08 -10.81 16.93
C VAL A 440 22.45 -10.46 16.31
N ARG A 441 22.56 -10.48 14.98
CA ARG A 441 23.79 -10.06 14.27
C ARG A 441 24.21 -8.64 14.65
N LEU A 442 25.52 -8.41 14.76
CA LEU A 442 26.07 -7.12 15.18
C LEU A 442 25.90 -6.07 14.08
N ARG A 443 25.38 -4.89 14.42
CA ARG A 443 25.30 -3.73 13.48
C ARG A 443 26.47 -2.76 13.55
N ALA A 444 27.19 -2.75 14.67
CA ALA A 444 28.35 -1.88 14.88
C ALA A 444 29.33 -2.54 15.85
N LEU A 445 30.62 -2.23 15.69
CA LEU A 445 31.68 -2.67 16.59
C LEU A 445 31.91 -1.63 17.71
N PRO A 446 32.29 -2.08 18.92
CA PRO A 446 32.77 -1.19 19.98
C PRO A 446 34.17 -0.64 19.66
N SER A 447 34.48 0.58 20.11
CA SER A 447 35.78 1.24 19.87
C SER A 447 36.95 0.49 20.52
N GLU A 448 36.66 -0.35 21.52
CA GLU A 448 37.61 -1.28 22.16
C GLU A 448 38.27 -2.25 21.17
N ILE A 449 37.77 -2.39 19.94
CA ILE A 449 38.50 -3.12 18.89
C ILE A 449 39.93 -2.60 18.74
N GLY A 450 40.15 -1.29 18.92
CA GLY A 450 41.48 -0.68 18.85
C GLY A 450 42.46 -1.13 19.96
N LEU A 451 42.00 -1.88 20.96
CA LEU A 451 42.86 -2.49 21.98
C LEU A 451 43.53 -3.79 21.50
N LEU A 452 43.03 -4.40 20.42
CA LEU A 452 43.49 -5.68 19.90
C LEU A 452 44.80 -5.59 19.10
N VAL A 453 45.76 -4.78 19.57
CA VAL A 453 47.00 -4.43 18.84
C VAL A 453 47.89 -5.63 18.48
N ALA A 454 47.70 -6.77 19.14
CA ALA A 454 48.42 -8.02 18.89
C ALA A 454 47.72 -8.96 17.88
N VAL A 455 46.50 -8.65 17.45
CA VAL A 455 45.76 -9.49 16.51
C VAL A 455 46.38 -9.40 15.12
N GLU A 456 46.64 -10.57 14.55
CA GLU A 456 47.18 -10.82 13.21
C GLU A 456 46.07 -11.28 12.25
N HIS A 457 45.09 -12.04 12.76
CA HIS A 457 43.93 -12.53 12.00
C HIS A 457 42.62 -12.12 12.67
N LEU A 458 41.81 -11.32 11.97
CA LEU A 458 40.52 -10.87 12.46
C LEU A 458 39.41 -11.25 11.48
N ASP A 459 38.41 -11.99 11.97
CA ASP A 459 37.21 -12.32 11.22
C ASP A 459 35.98 -11.70 11.87
N ILE A 460 35.37 -10.75 11.17
CA ILE A 460 34.13 -10.05 11.53
C ILE A 460 33.00 -10.33 10.54
N GLY A 461 33.14 -11.33 9.67
CA GLY A 461 32.20 -11.64 8.59
C GLY A 461 30.84 -12.18 9.06
N GLY A 462 29.82 -12.10 8.21
CA GLY A 462 28.50 -12.68 8.49
C GLY A 462 27.75 -12.00 9.65
N ASN A 463 27.98 -10.70 9.84
CA ASN A 463 27.24 -9.83 10.74
C ASN A 463 26.39 -8.83 9.92
N ASP A 464 25.78 -7.83 10.57
CA ASP A 464 25.02 -6.78 9.89
C ASP A 464 25.76 -5.42 10.02
N LEU A 465 27.10 -5.43 10.06
CA LEU A 465 27.91 -4.25 10.32
C LEU A 465 27.72 -3.20 9.22
N ARG A 466 27.38 -1.97 9.60
CA ARG A 466 27.20 -0.85 8.65
C ARG A 466 28.44 0.00 8.45
N GLU A 467 29.30 0.02 9.45
CA GLU A 467 30.56 0.78 9.45
C GLU A 467 31.62 0.06 10.29
N LEU A 468 32.88 0.39 10.03
CA LEU A 468 34.00 0.05 10.90
C LEU A 468 34.42 1.30 11.69
N PRO A 469 34.65 1.19 13.01
CA PRO A 469 35.11 2.31 13.81
C PRO A 469 36.54 2.71 13.41
N SER A 470 36.89 3.99 13.56
CA SER A 470 38.21 4.52 13.16
C SER A 470 39.37 3.86 13.93
N GLU A 471 39.09 3.35 15.13
CA GLU A 471 40.04 2.59 15.95
C GLU A 471 40.55 1.31 15.29
N ILE A 472 39.91 0.81 14.23
CA ILE A 472 40.43 -0.32 13.43
C ILE A 472 41.86 -0.04 12.96
N GLY A 473 42.19 1.23 12.65
CA GLY A 473 43.53 1.64 12.24
C GLY A 473 44.62 1.39 13.30
N ARG A 474 44.27 1.13 14.56
CA ARG A 474 45.23 0.80 15.63
C ARG A 474 45.76 -0.64 15.55
N LEU A 475 45.15 -1.51 14.75
CA LEU A 475 45.55 -2.92 14.60
C LEU A 475 46.80 -3.07 13.70
N LYS A 476 47.94 -2.52 14.14
CA LYS A 476 49.18 -2.48 13.35
C LYS A 476 49.79 -3.85 13.05
N SER A 477 49.39 -4.88 13.78
CA SER A 477 49.83 -6.26 13.58
C SER A 477 48.94 -7.06 12.63
N LEU A 478 47.81 -6.49 12.18
CA LEU A 478 46.82 -7.22 11.40
C LEU A 478 47.37 -7.57 10.01
N GLU A 479 47.34 -8.86 9.67
CA GLU A 479 47.78 -9.43 8.39
C GLU A 479 46.60 -9.92 7.56
N VAL A 480 45.55 -10.45 8.21
CA VAL A 480 44.34 -10.96 7.56
C VAL A 480 43.09 -10.35 8.17
N LEU A 481 42.24 -9.76 7.34
CA LEU A 481 40.92 -9.26 7.72
C LEU A 481 39.83 -9.88 6.85
N VAL A 482 38.90 -10.58 7.50
CA VAL A 482 37.68 -11.08 6.89
C VAL A 482 36.51 -10.23 7.37
N ALA A 483 35.90 -9.45 6.48
CA ALA A 483 34.76 -8.57 6.78
C ALA A 483 33.59 -8.79 5.80
N THR A 484 33.48 -10.00 5.28
CA THR A 484 32.54 -10.40 4.22
C THR A 484 31.12 -10.51 4.73
N ARG A 485 30.12 -10.39 3.84
CA ARG A 485 28.68 -10.58 4.19
C ARG A 485 28.27 -9.69 5.36
N ASN A 486 28.46 -8.39 5.20
CA ASN A 486 28.02 -7.32 6.10
C ASN A 486 27.27 -6.25 5.27
N HIS A 487 27.01 -5.08 5.84
CA HIS A 487 26.38 -3.93 5.19
C HIS A 487 27.29 -2.70 5.18
N LEU A 488 28.61 -2.90 5.08
CA LEU A 488 29.59 -1.81 5.12
C LEU A 488 29.40 -0.93 3.89
N THR A 489 29.15 0.37 4.10
CA THR A 489 29.00 1.35 3.02
C THR A 489 30.29 2.09 2.70
N LEU A 490 31.14 2.29 3.71
CA LEU A 490 32.44 2.98 3.61
C LEU A 490 33.47 2.30 4.51
N LEU A 491 34.75 2.51 4.21
CA LEU A 491 35.86 2.22 5.10
C LEU A 491 36.42 3.55 5.66
N PRO A 492 36.76 3.63 6.96
CA PRO A 492 37.31 4.86 7.53
C PRO A 492 38.70 5.17 6.93
N PRO A 493 39.13 6.45 6.82
CA PRO A 493 40.48 6.80 6.36
C PRO A 493 41.62 6.11 7.14
N GLN A 494 41.39 5.88 8.44
CA GLN A 494 42.34 5.19 9.32
C GLN A 494 42.58 3.72 8.91
N PHE A 495 41.76 3.15 8.03
CA PHE A 495 41.96 1.83 7.46
C PHE A 495 43.28 1.73 6.69
N GLY A 496 43.73 2.81 6.04
CA GLY A 496 45.03 2.88 5.38
C GLY A 496 46.23 2.70 6.33
N GLN A 497 46.02 2.76 7.64
CA GLN A 497 47.08 2.58 8.61
C GLN A 497 47.38 1.12 8.98
N LEU A 498 46.66 0.16 8.39
CA LEU A 498 46.86 -1.28 8.52
C LEU A 498 48.03 -1.76 7.65
N VAL A 499 49.22 -1.20 7.88
CA VAL A 499 50.39 -1.33 6.99
C VAL A 499 50.95 -2.74 6.82
N LYS A 500 50.56 -3.69 7.69
CA LYS A 500 50.94 -5.11 7.61
C LYS A 500 49.89 -6.00 6.93
N LEU A 501 48.74 -5.43 6.56
CA LEU A 501 47.64 -6.22 6.00
C LEU A 501 48.05 -6.83 4.66
N ARG A 502 47.97 -8.16 4.55
CA ARG A 502 48.32 -8.96 3.37
C ARG A 502 47.09 -9.47 2.64
N THR A 503 46.05 -9.83 3.40
CA THR A 503 44.84 -10.45 2.86
C THR A 503 43.61 -9.74 3.37
N LEU A 504 42.76 -9.30 2.44
CA LEU A 504 41.54 -8.57 2.75
C LEU A 504 40.35 -9.12 1.97
N TYR A 505 39.36 -9.61 2.72
CA TYR A 505 38.08 -10.08 2.17
C TYR A 505 36.94 -9.14 2.58
N LEU A 506 36.35 -8.48 1.59
CA LEU A 506 35.25 -7.51 1.71
C LEU A 506 34.05 -7.86 0.84
N TYR A 507 33.99 -9.08 0.28
CA TYR A 507 32.92 -9.44 -0.64
C TYR A 507 31.53 -9.46 0.02
N SER A 508 30.50 -9.21 -0.79
CA SER A 508 29.09 -9.11 -0.35
C SER A 508 28.91 -8.04 0.75
N ASN A 509 29.21 -6.80 0.42
CA ASN A 509 28.96 -5.60 1.24
C ASN A 509 28.26 -4.53 0.38
N ASP A 510 28.08 -3.33 0.93
CA ASP A 510 27.41 -2.21 0.27
C ASP A 510 28.40 -1.07 -0.06
N LEU A 511 29.70 -1.35 -0.21
CA LEU A 511 30.75 -0.33 -0.34
C LEU A 511 30.54 0.51 -1.60
N THR A 512 30.46 1.83 -1.45
CA THR A 512 30.27 2.76 -2.58
C THR A 512 31.57 3.35 -3.11
N GLU A 513 32.58 3.45 -2.25
CA GLU A 513 33.91 3.96 -2.56
C GLU A 513 34.96 3.38 -1.60
N LEU A 514 36.24 3.53 -1.96
CA LEU A 514 37.39 3.27 -1.09
C LEU A 514 38.05 4.61 -0.73
N PRO A 515 38.51 4.80 0.51
CA PRO A 515 39.19 6.03 0.91
C PRO A 515 40.52 6.21 0.16
N ALA A 516 40.98 7.44 -0.02
CA ALA A 516 42.27 7.72 -0.68
C ALA A 516 43.45 7.06 0.07
N GLU A 517 43.35 6.91 1.38
CA GLU A 517 44.34 6.24 2.21
C GLU A 517 44.42 4.73 1.95
N PHE A 518 43.50 4.13 1.19
CA PHE A 518 43.53 2.70 0.86
C PHE A 518 44.82 2.30 0.13
N GLY A 519 45.41 3.22 -0.66
CA GLY A 519 46.71 3.02 -1.32
C GLY A 519 47.90 2.88 -0.36
N LEU A 520 47.73 3.18 0.93
CA LEU A 520 48.78 3.00 1.94
C LEU A 520 48.97 1.55 2.37
N LEU A 521 48.08 0.63 1.97
CA LEU A 521 48.15 -0.81 2.26
C LEU A 521 49.21 -1.51 1.39
N ARG A 522 50.46 -1.05 1.44
CA ARG A 522 51.54 -1.49 0.53
C ARG A 522 51.96 -2.94 0.70
N ALA A 523 51.59 -3.59 1.81
CA ALA A 523 51.85 -5.02 2.04
C ALA A 523 50.74 -5.93 1.49
N LEU A 524 49.65 -5.37 0.96
CA LEU A 524 48.48 -6.13 0.52
C LEU A 524 48.81 -6.96 -0.72
N GLN A 525 48.55 -8.26 -0.63
CA GLN A 525 48.83 -9.27 -1.66
C GLN A 525 47.54 -9.84 -2.26
N TYR A 526 46.49 -9.96 -1.45
CA TYR A 526 45.23 -10.57 -1.86
C TYR A 526 44.04 -9.68 -1.47
N LEU A 527 43.27 -9.25 -2.46
CA LEU A 527 42.12 -8.38 -2.26
C LEU A 527 40.87 -8.91 -2.97
N GLN A 528 39.80 -9.13 -2.21
CA GLN A 528 38.47 -9.45 -2.73
C GLN A 528 37.44 -8.42 -2.26
N ILE A 529 36.86 -7.66 -3.19
CA ILE A 529 35.77 -6.71 -2.95
C ILE A 529 34.59 -7.00 -3.92
N THR A 530 34.36 -8.28 -4.20
CA THR A 530 33.30 -8.75 -5.10
C THR A 530 31.91 -8.43 -4.53
N ASP A 531 30.91 -8.21 -5.38
CA ASP A 531 29.51 -7.94 -5.00
C ASP A 531 29.40 -6.75 -4.03
N ASN A 532 29.79 -5.57 -4.52
CA ASN A 532 29.71 -4.28 -3.81
C ASN A 532 29.12 -3.22 -4.76
N LYS A 533 29.18 -1.94 -4.39
CA LYS A 533 28.60 -0.82 -5.16
C LYS A 533 29.65 0.20 -5.61
N LEU A 534 30.91 -0.23 -5.75
CA LEU A 534 32.01 0.66 -6.12
C LEU A 534 31.78 1.25 -7.51
N LYS A 535 31.83 2.58 -7.62
CA LYS A 535 31.68 3.29 -8.90
C LYS A 535 33.03 3.63 -9.55
N ALA A 536 34.05 3.82 -8.73
CA ALA A 536 35.43 4.10 -9.13
C ALA A 536 36.40 3.58 -8.07
N LEU A 537 37.68 3.49 -8.43
CA LEU A 537 38.79 3.28 -7.50
C LEU A 537 39.56 4.60 -7.35
N PRO A 538 40.14 4.92 -6.19
CA PRO A 538 40.95 6.12 -6.01
C PRO A 538 42.26 6.03 -6.81
N GLU A 539 42.84 7.17 -7.21
CA GLU A 539 44.16 7.20 -7.88
C GLU A 539 45.31 6.66 -7.01
N SER A 540 45.12 6.59 -5.70
CA SER A 540 46.10 5.94 -4.82
C SER A 540 46.07 4.42 -4.93
N PHE A 541 45.07 3.81 -5.59
CA PHE A 541 44.94 2.36 -5.69
C PHE A 541 46.14 1.71 -6.40
N GLY A 542 46.78 2.40 -7.35
CA GLY A 542 48.01 1.95 -7.99
C GLY A 542 49.21 1.75 -7.05
N GLN A 543 49.16 2.31 -5.83
CA GLN A 543 50.24 2.20 -4.84
C GLN A 543 50.29 0.83 -4.13
N LEU A 544 49.32 -0.07 -4.38
CA LEU A 544 49.29 -1.43 -3.85
C LEU A 544 50.31 -2.33 -4.56
N SER A 545 51.58 -1.98 -4.46
CA SER A 545 52.65 -2.55 -5.30
C SER A 545 52.93 -4.04 -5.04
N GLN A 546 52.48 -4.60 -3.93
CA GLN A 546 52.61 -6.03 -3.60
C GLN A 546 51.38 -6.87 -4.01
N LEU A 547 50.36 -6.25 -4.60
CA LEU A 547 49.10 -6.93 -4.90
C LEU A 547 49.31 -7.97 -6.01
N GLN A 548 48.92 -9.21 -5.72
CA GLN A 548 49.07 -10.37 -6.61
C GLN A 548 47.74 -10.86 -7.16
N PHE A 549 46.69 -10.81 -6.34
CA PHE A 549 45.33 -11.19 -6.71
C PHE A 549 44.35 -10.08 -6.38
N LEU A 550 43.53 -9.72 -7.36
CA LEU A 550 42.48 -8.72 -7.23
C LEU A 550 41.16 -9.24 -7.81
N SER A 551 40.11 -9.27 -7.00
CA SER A 551 38.74 -9.48 -7.47
C SER A 551 37.84 -8.31 -7.10
N LEU A 552 37.27 -7.69 -8.13
CA LEU A 552 36.36 -6.55 -8.08
C LEU A 552 35.04 -6.86 -8.81
N GLY A 553 34.73 -8.14 -9.03
CA GLY A 553 33.55 -8.54 -9.78
C GLY A 553 32.24 -8.10 -9.12
N GLY A 554 31.17 -7.88 -9.89
CA GLY A 554 29.86 -7.51 -9.33
C GLY A 554 29.84 -6.12 -8.68
N ASN A 555 30.56 -5.15 -9.26
CA ASN A 555 30.56 -3.75 -8.85
C ASN A 555 29.92 -2.86 -9.94
N GLN A 556 30.10 -1.54 -9.85
CA GLN A 556 29.55 -0.56 -10.78
C GLN A 556 30.65 0.28 -11.45
N LEU A 557 31.87 -0.27 -11.56
CA LEU A 557 33.04 0.43 -12.09
C LEU A 557 32.82 0.77 -13.57
N ARG A 558 33.03 2.05 -13.93
CA ARG A 558 32.98 2.53 -15.33
C ARG A 558 34.36 2.66 -15.97
N ALA A 559 35.37 2.94 -15.16
CA ALA A 559 36.77 3.04 -15.56
C ALA A 559 37.67 2.63 -14.40
N LEU A 560 38.93 2.36 -14.72
CA LEU A 560 40.02 2.19 -13.75
C LEU A 560 40.91 3.45 -13.78
N PRO A 561 41.54 3.83 -12.66
CA PRO A 561 42.44 4.99 -12.61
C PRO A 561 43.70 4.77 -13.46
N GLU A 562 44.34 5.84 -13.94
CA GLU A 562 45.59 5.73 -14.73
C GLU A 562 46.73 5.14 -13.91
N SER A 563 46.72 5.31 -12.59
CA SER A 563 47.65 4.63 -11.68
C SER A 563 47.51 3.10 -11.66
N PHE A 564 46.45 2.50 -12.20
CA PHE A 564 46.22 1.04 -12.11
C PHE A 564 47.34 0.21 -12.74
N GLY A 565 48.01 0.73 -13.78
CA GLY A 565 49.20 0.09 -14.39
C GLY A 565 50.40 -0.04 -13.44
N GLN A 566 50.41 0.62 -12.28
CA GLN A 566 51.48 0.53 -11.28
C GLN A 566 51.46 -0.76 -10.45
N LEU A 567 50.42 -1.60 -10.59
CA LEU A 567 50.28 -2.88 -9.90
C LEU A 567 51.18 -3.97 -10.52
N GLN A 568 52.49 -3.74 -10.52
CA GLN A 568 53.49 -4.52 -11.25
C GLN A 568 53.60 -6.00 -10.82
N ASN A 569 53.12 -6.34 -9.62
CA ASN A 569 53.12 -7.72 -9.11
C ASN A 569 51.76 -8.43 -9.31
N LEU A 570 50.82 -7.84 -10.03
CA LEU A 570 49.48 -8.42 -10.21
C LEU A 570 49.54 -9.61 -11.18
N HIS A 571 49.09 -10.77 -10.71
CA HIS A 571 49.07 -12.03 -11.48
C HIS A 571 47.65 -12.35 -11.97
N GLU A 572 46.63 -12.00 -11.19
CA GLU A 572 45.24 -12.32 -11.48
C GLU A 572 44.33 -11.13 -11.18
N CYS A 573 43.52 -10.74 -12.16
CA CYS A 573 42.62 -9.60 -12.10
C CYS A 573 41.22 -10.00 -12.60
N GLU A 574 40.25 -10.02 -11.69
CA GLU A 574 38.85 -10.29 -11.99
C GLU A 574 38.01 -9.00 -11.89
N LEU A 575 37.50 -8.55 -13.04
CA LEU A 575 36.69 -7.34 -13.21
C LEU A 575 35.30 -7.66 -13.77
N LYS A 576 34.88 -8.92 -13.71
CA LYS A 576 33.61 -9.39 -14.28
C LYS A 576 32.38 -8.69 -13.71
N THR A 577 31.30 -8.56 -14.47
CA THR A 577 30.04 -7.98 -14.00
C THR A 577 30.25 -6.57 -13.43
N ASN A 578 30.79 -5.68 -14.25
CA ASN A 578 30.96 -4.25 -13.99
C ASN A 578 30.32 -3.45 -15.14
N ARG A 579 30.69 -2.17 -15.28
CA ARG A 579 30.21 -1.28 -16.36
C ARG A 579 31.39 -0.69 -17.15
N LEU A 580 32.50 -1.41 -17.24
CA LEU A 580 33.71 -0.92 -17.91
C LEU A 580 33.45 -0.78 -19.41
N GLU A 581 33.83 0.35 -19.98
CA GLU A 581 33.78 0.62 -21.43
C GLU A 581 35.16 0.48 -22.08
N GLY A 582 36.23 0.62 -21.29
CA GLY A 582 37.62 0.50 -21.72
C GLY A 582 38.58 0.33 -20.53
N LEU A 583 39.88 0.39 -20.81
CA LEU A 583 40.97 0.28 -19.83
C LEU A 583 41.89 1.51 -19.95
N PRO A 584 42.57 1.93 -18.86
CA PRO A 584 43.48 3.06 -18.88
C PRO A 584 44.70 2.79 -19.78
N GLY A 585 45.35 3.85 -20.26
CA GLY A 585 46.51 3.74 -21.13
C GLY A 585 47.67 2.97 -20.49
N SER A 586 47.80 3.06 -19.17
CA SER A 586 48.80 2.34 -18.39
C SER A 586 48.54 0.84 -18.20
N PHE A 587 47.36 0.30 -18.56
CA PHE A 587 46.99 -1.07 -18.23
C PHE A 587 47.94 -2.13 -18.81
N GLY A 588 48.54 -1.85 -19.98
CA GLY A 588 49.51 -2.73 -20.62
C GLY A 588 50.83 -2.90 -19.84
N GLN A 589 51.07 -2.05 -18.84
CA GLN A 589 52.24 -2.13 -17.96
C GLN A 589 52.17 -3.29 -16.95
N LEU A 590 51.03 -3.99 -16.83
CA LEU A 590 50.84 -5.11 -15.91
C LEU A 590 51.57 -6.38 -16.39
N SER A 591 52.89 -6.31 -16.44
CA SER A 591 53.75 -7.30 -17.09
C SER A 591 53.69 -8.70 -16.47
N GLN A 592 53.28 -8.85 -15.21
CA GLN A 592 53.15 -10.14 -14.52
C GLN A 592 51.74 -10.77 -14.63
N LEU A 593 50.78 -10.09 -15.29
CA LEU A 593 49.40 -10.54 -15.34
C LEU A 593 49.27 -11.82 -16.17
N ARG A 594 48.73 -12.86 -15.56
CA ARG A 594 48.49 -14.18 -16.16
C ARG A 594 47.02 -14.44 -16.43
N ARG A 595 46.12 -13.88 -15.62
CA ARG A 595 44.68 -14.07 -15.77
C ARG A 595 43.94 -12.74 -15.72
N LEU A 596 43.10 -12.52 -16.73
CA LEU A 596 42.26 -11.34 -16.83
C LEU A 596 40.82 -11.74 -17.18
N ASP A 597 39.89 -11.40 -16.31
CA ASP A 597 38.45 -11.59 -16.54
C ASP A 597 37.72 -10.25 -16.62
N LEU A 598 37.27 -9.89 -17.82
CA LEU A 598 36.48 -8.71 -18.15
C LEU A 598 35.05 -9.06 -18.59
N SER A 599 34.57 -10.25 -18.24
CA SER A 599 33.25 -10.72 -18.66
C SER A 599 32.11 -9.84 -18.12
N ASN A 600 30.99 -9.77 -18.84
CA ASN A 600 29.79 -9.02 -18.45
C ASN A 600 30.10 -7.55 -18.11
N ASN A 601 30.73 -6.85 -19.05
CA ASN A 601 30.97 -5.40 -19.01
C ASN A 601 30.28 -4.73 -20.22
N ASN A 602 30.57 -3.44 -20.44
CA ASN A 602 30.00 -2.66 -21.54
C ASN A 602 30.99 -2.51 -22.72
N MET A 603 31.97 -3.40 -22.85
CA MET A 603 33.02 -3.26 -23.86
C MET A 603 32.50 -3.58 -25.26
N THR A 604 32.77 -2.69 -26.21
CA THR A 604 32.41 -2.88 -27.64
C THR A 604 33.58 -3.28 -28.52
N GLU A 605 34.79 -3.08 -28.01
CA GLU A 605 36.08 -3.45 -28.58
C GLU A 605 37.03 -3.93 -27.47
N ILE A 606 38.09 -4.64 -27.84
CA ILE A 606 39.15 -5.04 -26.91
C ILE A 606 40.21 -3.93 -26.92
N PRO A 607 40.51 -3.29 -25.77
CA PRO A 607 41.50 -2.23 -25.70
C PRO A 607 42.90 -2.72 -26.14
N PRO A 608 43.64 -1.96 -26.96
CA PRO A 608 44.96 -2.35 -27.45
C PRO A 608 45.96 -2.76 -26.35
N GLN A 609 45.83 -2.14 -25.16
CA GLN A 609 46.67 -2.38 -23.99
C GLN A 609 46.62 -3.84 -23.51
N VAL A 610 45.53 -4.57 -23.78
CA VAL A 610 45.44 -6.00 -23.44
C VAL A 610 46.48 -6.82 -24.19
N PHE A 611 46.84 -6.41 -25.41
CA PHE A 611 47.81 -7.13 -26.25
C PHE A 611 49.27 -6.86 -25.85
N GLU A 612 49.51 -5.94 -24.91
CA GLU A 612 50.83 -5.67 -24.33
C GLU A 612 51.15 -6.65 -23.17
N LEU A 613 50.15 -7.39 -22.69
CA LEU A 613 50.25 -8.35 -21.59
C LEU A 613 50.90 -9.67 -22.02
N SER A 614 52.22 -9.65 -22.25
CA SER A 614 52.98 -10.77 -22.80
C SER A 614 52.94 -12.08 -21.97
N ASN A 615 52.59 -12.00 -20.68
CA ASN A 615 52.47 -13.15 -19.78
C ASN A 615 51.06 -13.71 -19.62
N LEU A 616 50.09 -13.18 -20.35
CA LEU A 616 48.68 -13.55 -20.20
C LEU A 616 48.44 -14.99 -20.67
N GLU A 617 47.91 -15.82 -19.77
CA GLU A 617 47.57 -17.23 -19.98
C GLU A 617 46.06 -17.44 -20.12
N SER A 618 45.25 -16.63 -19.46
CA SER A 618 43.78 -16.70 -19.54
C SER A 618 43.18 -15.33 -19.77
N LEU A 619 42.30 -15.23 -20.77
CA LEU A 619 41.59 -14.01 -21.13
C LEU A 619 40.10 -14.28 -21.31
N SER A 620 39.27 -13.54 -20.55
CA SER A 620 37.82 -13.59 -20.68
C SER A 620 37.20 -12.24 -20.98
N PHE A 621 36.36 -12.22 -22.00
CA PHE A 621 35.52 -11.09 -22.42
C PHE A 621 34.06 -11.53 -22.66
N GLY A 622 33.64 -12.65 -22.07
CA GLY A 622 32.28 -13.17 -22.29
C GLY A 622 31.18 -12.18 -21.90
N GLY A 623 30.04 -12.15 -22.58
CA GLY A 623 28.90 -11.28 -22.20
C GLY A 623 29.14 -9.79 -22.42
N ASN A 624 29.94 -9.42 -23.42
CA ASN A 624 30.18 -8.03 -23.83
C ASN A 624 29.51 -7.71 -25.18
N GLY A 625 29.80 -6.53 -25.73
CA GLY A 625 29.31 -6.06 -27.03
C GLY A 625 30.29 -6.25 -28.20
N LEU A 626 31.32 -7.09 -28.06
CA LEU A 626 32.45 -7.15 -28.99
C LEU A 626 32.02 -7.52 -30.42
N LYS A 627 32.39 -6.69 -31.39
CA LYS A 627 32.08 -6.90 -32.82
C LYS A 627 33.16 -7.69 -33.56
N GLU A 628 34.42 -7.54 -33.13
CA GLU A 628 35.56 -8.21 -33.73
C GLU A 628 36.63 -8.55 -32.68
N LEU A 629 37.47 -9.53 -33.03
CA LEU A 629 38.69 -9.87 -32.31
C LEU A 629 39.87 -9.35 -33.16
N PRO A 630 40.66 -8.38 -32.66
CA PRO A 630 41.79 -7.79 -33.41
C PRO A 630 42.89 -8.80 -33.74
N ARG A 631 43.63 -8.54 -34.82
CA ARG A 631 44.81 -9.33 -35.23
C ARG A 631 45.90 -9.37 -34.17
N ASP A 632 45.97 -8.33 -33.34
CA ASP A 632 46.90 -8.22 -32.21
C ASP A 632 46.74 -9.33 -31.17
N ILE A 633 45.66 -10.12 -31.21
CA ILE A 633 45.55 -11.34 -30.40
C ILE A 633 46.76 -12.28 -30.59
N GLY A 634 47.37 -12.29 -31.77
CA GLY A 634 48.58 -13.06 -32.07
C GLY A 634 49.83 -12.67 -31.26
N LYS A 635 49.80 -11.51 -30.56
CA LYS A 635 50.87 -11.08 -29.65
C LYS A 635 50.87 -11.86 -28.33
N LEU A 636 49.72 -12.42 -27.92
CA LEU A 636 49.56 -13.14 -26.65
C LEU A 636 50.06 -14.59 -26.73
N ARG A 637 51.37 -14.77 -26.95
CA ARG A 637 51.98 -16.09 -27.23
C ARG A 637 51.83 -17.13 -26.10
N ARG A 638 51.54 -16.70 -24.87
CA ARG A 638 51.32 -17.56 -23.69
C ARG A 638 49.85 -17.89 -23.42
N LEU A 639 48.93 -17.38 -24.24
CA LEU A 639 47.50 -17.55 -24.03
C LEU A 639 47.09 -19.01 -24.21
N LYS A 640 46.50 -19.59 -23.16
CA LYS A 640 45.99 -20.95 -23.11
C LYS A 640 44.48 -21.00 -23.23
N THR A 641 43.78 -20.08 -22.58
CA THR A 641 42.32 -20.08 -22.54
C THR A 641 41.74 -18.75 -22.96
N LEU A 642 40.83 -18.78 -23.94
CA LEU A 642 40.16 -17.61 -24.50
C LEU A 642 38.63 -17.78 -24.42
N TYR A 643 37.98 -16.94 -23.61
CA TYR A 643 36.54 -16.94 -23.42
C TYR A 643 35.91 -15.69 -24.03
N LEU A 644 35.08 -15.88 -25.06
CA LEU A 644 34.44 -14.83 -25.86
C LEU A 644 32.93 -15.08 -26.02
N ARG A 645 32.34 -15.95 -25.19
CA ARG A 645 30.91 -16.28 -25.25
C ARG A 645 30.00 -15.05 -25.18
N HIS A 646 28.79 -15.14 -25.73
CA HIS A 646 27.78 -14.07 -25.69
C HIS A 646 28.32 -12.70 -26.13
N ASN A 647 28.88 -12.64 -27.34
CA ASN A 647 29.35 -11.41 -27.97
C ASN A 647 28.69 -11.25 -29.36
N LYS A 648 29.19 -10.30 -30.18
CA LYS A 648 28.68 -10.02 -31.53
C LYS A 648 29.73 -10.32 -32.60
N LEU A 649 30.69 -11.21 -32.32
CA LEU A 649 31.80 -11.52 -33.22
C LEU A 649 31.30 -12.12 -34.53
N THR A 650 31.77 -11.59 -35.65
CA THR A 650 31.39 -12.05 -37.00
C THR A 650 32.45 -12.93 -37.67
N ARG A 651 33.71 -12.78 -37.25
CA ARG A 651 34.88 -13.53 -37.72
C ARG A 651 35.90 -13.64 -36.59
N LEU A 652 36.79 -14.62 -36.70
CA LEU A 652 38.03 -14.69 -35.92
C LEU A 652 39.22 -14.40 -36.85
N PRO A 653 40.28 -13.71 -36.38
CA PRO A 653 41.47 -13.40 -37.17
C PRO A 653 42.34 -14.64 -37.41
N LEU A 654 43.11 -14.66 -38.51
CA LEU A 654 44.03 -15.77 -38.83
C LEU A 654 45.18 -15.88 -37.83
N GLU A 655 45.52 -14.77 -37.17
CA GLU A 655 46.56 -14.69 -36.14
C GLU A 655 46.22 -15.52 -34.90
N LEU A 656 44.94 -15.85 -34.67
CA LEU A 656 44.51 -16.75 -33.60
C LEU A 656 45.09 -18.17 -33.78
N ALA A 657 45.26 -18.62 -35.02
CA ALA A 657 45.90 -19.90 -35.34
C ALA A 657 47.42 -19.89 -35.08
N GLY A 658 48.02 -18.73 -34.81
CA GLY A 658 49.44 -18.58 -34.49
C GLY A 658 49.77 -18.64 -32.99
N LEU A 659 48.82 -18.99 -32.13
CA LEU A 659 48.99 -19.06 -30.67
C LEU A 659 49.39 -20.48 -30.23
N PRO A 660 50.68 -20.73 -29.91
CA PRO A 660 51.19 -22.09 -29.73
C PRO A 660 50.68 -22.80 -28.47
N GLU A 661 50.28 -22.03 -27.45
CA GLU A 661 49.84 -22.54 -26.15
C GLU A 661 48.31 -22.66 -26.03
N LEU A 662 47.55 -22.35 -27.09
CA LEU A 662 46.10 -22.23 -27.00
C LEU A 662 45.43 -23.60 -26.85
N GLU A 663 44.78 -23.81 -25.71
CA GLU A 663 44.17 -25.07 -25.30
C GLU A 663 42.64 -25.03 -25.38
N TYR A 664 42.03 -23.87 -25.12
CA TYR A 664 40.59 -23.72 -24.98
C TYR A 664 40.11 -22.42 -25.64
N ILE A 665 39.13 -22.54 -26.53
CA ILE A 665 38.44 -21.41 -27.16
C ILE A 665 36.94 -21.57 -26.97
N ASP A 666 36.30 -20.57 -26.40
CA ASP A 666 34.85 -20.50 -26.28
C ASP A 666 34.32 -19.25 -26.95
N VAL A 667 33.56 -19.45 -28.02
CA VAL A 667 32.89 -18.39 -28.80
C VAL A 667 31.39 -18.66 -28.87
N VAL A 668 30.82 -19.30 -27.85
CA VAL A 668 29.39 -19.61 -27.75
C VAL A 668 28.53 -18.36 -27.91
N GLN A 669 27.38 -18.47 -28.57
CA GLN A 669 26.44 -17.37 -28.82
C GLN A 669 27.11 -16.12 -29.39
N ASN A 670 27.73 -16.28 -30.57
CA ASN A 670 28.26 -15.20 -31.39
C ASN A 670 27.59 -15.18 -32.78
N LYS A 671 28.16 -14.44 -33.75
CA LYS A 671 27.62 -14.30 -35.11
C LYS A 671 28.60 -14.83 -36.17
N LEU A 672 29.48 -15.77 -35.81
CA LEU A 672 30.51 -16.29 -36.70
C LEU A 672 29.87 -17.01 -37.89
N ARG A 673 30.34 -16.69 -39.11
CA ARG A 673 29.90 -17.33 -40.37
C ARG A 673 30.93 -18.31 -40.94
N SER A 674 32.19 -18.17 -40.53
CA SER A 674 33.29 -19.05 -40.91
C SER A 674 34.34 -19.06 -39.80
N LEU A 675 35.27 -20.01 -39.91
CA LEU A 675 36.45 -20.11 -39.06
C LEU A 675 37.70 -19.71 -39.87
N PRO A 676 38.71 -19.07 -39.26
CA PRO A 676 39.96 -18.71 -39.93
C PRO A 676 40.75 -19.96 -40.29
N LEU A 677 41.52 -19.93 -41.38
CA LEU A 677 42.40 -21.03 -41.78
C LEU A 677 43.50 -21.26 -40.74
N GLY A 678 43.89 -22.52 -40.54
CA GLY A 678 45.02 -22.88 -39.68
C GLY A 678 44.65 -23.20 -38.22
N LEU A 679 43.38 -23.10 -37.81
CA LEU A 679 42.98 -23.55 -36.47
C LEU A 679 43.20 -25.05 -36.26
N ASP A 680 43.19 -25.83 -37.35
CA ASP A 680 43.52 -27.25 -37.39
C ASP A 680 44.99 -27.53 -37.04
N LYS A 681 45.86 -26.51 -37.10
CA LYS A 681 47.29 -26.61 -36.76
C LYS A 681 47.60 -26.33 -35.29
N LEU A 682 46.60 -25.98 -34.48
CA LEU A 682 46.79 -25.74 -33.04
C LEU A 682 46.91 -27.08 -32.30
N GLU A 683 48.14 -27.58 -32.15
CA GLU A 683 48.43 -28.90 -31.56
C GLU A 683 47.90 -29.09 -30.13
N LYS A 684 47.86 -28.01 -29.35
CA LYS A 684 47.39 -28.01 -27.95
C LYS A 684 45.89 -27.76 -27.81
N LEU A 685 45.17 -27.42 -28.88
CA LEU A 685 43.76 -27.07 -28.80
C LEU A 685 42.90 -28.30 -28.45
N THR A 686 42.43 -28.34 -27.22
CA THR A 686 41.59 -29.42 -26.69
C THR A 686 40.12 -29.07 -26.73
N TRP A 687 39.74 -27.79 -26.75
CA TRP A 687 38.33 -27.42 -26.73
C TRP A 687 38.04 -26.22 -27.62
N LEU A 688 37.01 -26.38 -28.46
CA LEU A 688 36.49 -25.31 -29.31
C LEU A 688 34.96 -25.33 -29.25
N ASP A 689 34.40 -24.38 -28.49
CA ASP A 689 32.95 -24.25 -28.37
C ASP A 689 32.39 -23.20 -29.34
N LEU A 690 31.55 -23.68 -30.26
CA LEU A 690 30.98 -22.92 -31.38
C LEU A 690 29.45 -22.78 -31.25
N GLU A 691 28.84 -23.26 -30.17
CA GLU A 691 27.40 -23.31 -30.03
C GLU A 691 26.74 -21.93 -30.26
N GLY A 692 25.61 -21.89 -30.99
CA GLY A 692 24.87 -20.63 -31.19
C GLY A 692 25.51 -19.63 -32.16
N ASN A 693 26.40 -20.07 -33.05
CA ASN A 693 26.93 -19.28 -34.17
C ASN A 693 26.14 -19.48 -35.49
N ARG A 694 26.51 -18.74 -36.54
CA ARG A 694 25.86 -18.76 -37.87
C ARG A 694 26.63 -19.60 -38.89
N LEU A 695 27.19 -20.72 -38.45
CA LEU A 695 28.05 -21.60 -39.26
C LEU A 695 27.25 -22.61 -40.11
N GLY A 696 25.92 -22.60 -40.08
CA GLY A 696 25.09 -23.61 -40.78
C GLY A 696 25.27 -25.04 -40.23
N LEU A 697 25.84 -25.17 -39.03
CA LEU A 697 26.05 -26.43 -38.31
C LEU A 697 24.89 -26.61 -37.32
N SER A 698 24.18 -27.74 -37.39
CA SER A 698 23.20 -28.11 -36.36
C SER A 698 23.93 -28.39 -35.04
N LYS A 699 23.43 -27.82 -33.94
CA LYS A 699 23.92 -27.91 -32.54
C LYS A 699 24.84 -29.12 -32.27
N LYS A 700 26.16 -28.93 -32.33
CA LYS A 700 27.15 -29.91 -31.85
C LYS A 700 28.26 -29.18 -31.11
N GLN A 701 28.42 -29.51 -29.83
CA GLN A 701 29.60 -29.21 -29.04
C GLN A 701 30.72 -30.13 -29.52
N PHE A 702 31.87 -29.58 -29.91
CA PHE A 702 33.01 -30.37 -30.40
C PHE A 702 33.96 -30.67 -29.24
N HIS A 703 33.83 -31.86 -28.65
CA HIS A 703 34.73 -32.36 -27.60
C HIS A 703 36.12 -32.74 -28.17
N ALA A 704 37.15 -32.58 -27.33
CA ALA A 704 38.59 -32.68 -27.60
C ALA A 704 39.09 -33.77 -28.55
N ARG A 705 38.48 -34.95 -28.58
CA ARG A 705 39.04 -36.09 -29.32
C ARG A 705 38.91 -36.01 -30.84
N HIS A 706 38.21 -35.01 -31.37
CA HIS A 706 37.92 -34.91 -32.81
C HIS A 706 38.04 -33.46 -33.33
N VAL A 707 38.70 -32.53 -32.62
CA VAL A 707 38.73 -31.11 -33.03
C VAL A 707 39.35 -30.95 -34.42
N ALA A 708 40.47 -31.60 -34.74
CA ALA A 708 41.09 -31.55 -36.06
C ALA A 708 40.24 -32.21 -37.17
N GLU A 709 39.68 -33.40 -36.91
CA GLU A 709 38.81 -34.11 -37.87
C GLU A 709 37.50 -33.36 -38.13
N ASN A 710 36.92 -32.76 -37.09
CA ASN A 710 35.72 -31.94 -37.19
C ASN A 710 36.02 -30.58 -37.82
N LEU A 711 37.18 -29.96 -37.56
CA LEU A 711 37.56 -28.71 -38.23
C LEU A 711 37.63 -28.90 -39.74
N LYS A 712 38.21 -30.01 -40.22
CA LYS A 712 38.21 -30.36 -41.65
C LYS A 712 36.78 -30.48 -42.21
N PHE A 713 35.89 -31.21 -41.51
CA PHE A 713 34.47 -31.30 -41.86
C PHE A 713 33.75 -29.92 -41.85
N ILE A 714 34.07 -29.06 -40.88
CA ILE A 714 33.51 -27.71 -40.77
C ILE A 714 33.99 -26.82 -41.92
N TYR A 715 35.28 -26.86 -42.27
CA TYR A 715 35.82 -26.12 -43.42
C TYR A 715 35.14 -26.55 -44.73
N ASP A 716 35.01 -27.86 -44.97
CA ASP A 716 34.37 -28.41 -46.17
C ASP A 716 32.89 -28.01 -46.29
N LYS A 717 32.19 -27.88 -45.15
CA LYS A 717 30.78 -27.46 -45.12
C LYS A 717 30.60 -25.95 -45.19
N ALA A 718 31.53 -25.16 -44.64
CA ALA A 718 31.47 -23.70 -44.69
C ALA A 718 31.89 -23.11 -46.06
N GLN A 719 32.61 -23.88 -46.88
CA GLN A 719 32.95 -23.51 -48.27
C GLN A 719 31.82 -23.77 -49.27
N LYS A 720 30.82 -24.58 -48.92
CA LYS A 720 29.61 -24.83 -49.71
C LYS A 720 28.48 -23.90 -49.25
#